data_AF-A0AAE1Z3X1-F1
#
_entry.id   AF-A0AAE1Z3X1-F1
#
_cell.length_a   1.000
_cell.length_b   1.000
_cell.length_c   1.000
_cell.angle_alpha   90.00
_cell.angle_beta   90.00
_cell.angle_gamma   90.00
#
_symmetry.space_group_name_H-M   'P 1'
#
loop_
_entity.id
_entity.type
_entity.pdbx_description
1 polymer ?
#
loop_
_entity_poly.entity_id
_entity_poly.type
_entity_poly.pdbx_seq_one_letter_code
_entity_poly.pdbx_strand_id
1 'polypeptide(L)'
;MESKLKRDRVMENEEQKESTQEDEPVSKRRSIRSHYREIGNRIDEGKDEIASGDLDKFMAIMNEFENMHQHVNKPREQVADAEALLGLTSTLVASVKTHTSGNVTPAELVSCLIRDFGQKVIMKRSSEISPSVSWQNIGYLVSPIFMNVPGCTTMVGAMENEIKQEELVRRVKRLRSTRKARAEGKARPEEVEKKAEVVTDTDRNFIVMFEKLKKEKQVKVENLMLNRNSFAQTVENLFALSFLVKDGRVRIDVDETGSQVAIPSNGPSAEEIKTGVAKSHQFIFRYDFDDWKLMKTLVPEGEEAMPQRAMSTAESVANRGEPGDKHFSQPKPIPGLTGLDFFPAETSLFPATLIGSHWKPAISPSSFFYRYLVKSRKRENFDSALLTVIMEIMESTRKGTESPNVPESQPADNADTNNGKDKKQKGGWGYAVLLLSNQGLATLAFFGAGVNLVLFLTRVLGQNNAIAANNISIWTGTVYLCSLVGAFLSDSYWGRYLTCAIFQVILVLGLALLSVASWLFLVKPKGCGDGQIQCQPPTSMGTSVFYLAIYLAAFGYGGHQPTIATFGADQFDETQETAKAAFFNYFYVALNSGSLISNTILVYLEDNGKWTIGFWASTGSAIVALVAYLLGSPGYRYMKPCGNPIPRVVQVFVAATRKWGATLKPGEELYEVEGSMSAIKGSRKIGHTDELRCLDKAAIVTEEDRRRQGSSPWQLCTITQVEEAKCMIRMMPIWLCTIMYSVLFTQMASLYVEQGDVMDTRIGNFKIPAASMSAFGIISVLIFTAIYRTALVPLASKITGNPQGLTELQRMGIGLIIAILSIVAAGITEMWRLKAVSPGKHESSMRVFWQIPQYVLIGSSEVFMYVGQLEFFNSQAPDGMKSFGSSLCMASISVGNFLSSFLVNIVTEITSSNKNPGWIPQDLNEGHMDRFYFFLAILATVDFLIFLVCAKRYQSVDLNPSTGGEGENDEEQAAMSRV
;
A
#
# COMPACT_ATOMS: atom_id res chain seq x y z
N MET A 1 3.61 -60.46 -44.02
CA MET A 1 3.18 -61.33 -42.90
C MET A 1 3.95 -61.02 -41.62
N GLU A 2 5.28 -60.90 -41.68
CA GLU A 2 6.17 -60.62 -40.53
C GLU A 2 5.83 -59.33 -39.75
N SER A 3 5.21 -58.33 -40.39
CA SER A 3 4.78 -57.08 -39.73
C SER A 3 3.66 -57.26 -38.70
N LYS A 4 2.94 -58.39 -38.67
CA LYS A 4 2.04 -58.75 -37.55
C LYS A 4 2.81 -59.40 -36.40
N LEU A 5 3.62 -60.44 -36.66
CA LEU A 5 4.44 -61.10 -35.64
C LEU A 5 5.37 -60.14 -34.87
N LYS A 6 5.77 -59.01 -35.47
CA LYS A 6 6.56 -57.96 -34.80
C LYS A 6 5.76 -57.01 -33.89
N ARG A 7 4.43 -56.97 -33.95
CA ARG A 7 3.59 -56.23 -33.00
C ARG A 7 3.13 -57.10 -31.84
N ASP A 8 2.72 -58.33 -32.14
CA ASP A 8 2.19 -59.26 -31.14
C ASP A 8 3.27 -59.56 -30.07
N ARG A 9 4.54 -59.74 -30.49
CA ARG A 9 5.71 -59.89 -29.59
C ARG A 9 6.10 -58.62 -28.81
N VAL A 10 5.61 -57.43 -29.16
CA VAL A 10 5.88 -56.21 -28.37
C VAL A 10 4.90 -56.11 -27.22
N MET A 11 3.62 -56.42 -27.45
CA MET A 11 2.59 -56.49 -26.40
C MET A 11 2.99 -57.47 -25.29
N GLU A 12 3.43 -58.69 -25.65
CA GLU A 12 3.90 -59.70 -24.67
C GLU A 12 5.13 -59.26 -23.85
N ASN A 13 5.95 -58.33 -24.37
CA ASN A 13 7.14 -57.83 -23.67
C ASN A 13 6.86 -56.61 -22.77
N GLU A 14 5.72 -55.94 -22.93
CA GLU A 14 5.30 -54.86 -22.03
C GLU A 14 4.59 -55.43 -20.79
N GLU A 15 3.74 -56.47 -20.93
CA GLU A 15 3.11 -57.16 -19.80
C GLU A 15 4.11 -57.90 -18.89
N GLN A 16 5.31 -58.26 -19.38
CA GLN A 16 6.35 -58.93 -18.57
C GLN A 16 7.36 -57.99 -17.90
N LYS A 17 7.24 -56.67 -18.06
CA LYS A 17 8.20 -55.70 -17.48
C LYS A 17 7.73 -54.94 -16.25
N GLU A 18 6.52 -55.18 -15.78
CA GLU A 18 5.98 -54.55 -14.57
C GLU A 18 6.27 -55.35 -13.27
N SER A 19 6.99 -56.47 -13.36
CA SER A 19 7.13 -57.45 -12.25
C SER A 19 8.56 -57.66 -11.71
N THR A 20 9.43 -56.64 -11.67
CA THR A 20 10.70 -56.72 -10.90
C THR A 20 11.26 -55.39 -10.42
N GLN A 21 10.52 -54.68 -9.57
CA GLN A 21 11.14 -53.74 -8.61
C GLN A 21 10.44 -53.87 -7.26
N GLU A 22 11.20 -54.12 -6.19
CA GLU A 22 10.65 -54.59 -4.91
C GLU A 22 9.84 -53.51 -4.19
N ASP A 23 8.52 -53.67 -4.19
CA ASP A 23 7.59 -52.72 -3.59
C ASP A 23 7.54 -52.91 -2.07
N GLU A 24 8.39 -52.17 -1.35
CA GLU A 24 8.49 -52.18 0.12
C GLU A 24 7.08 -52.06 0.74
N PRO A 25 6.56 -53.05 1.49
CA PRO A 25 5.13 -53.33 1.46
C PRO A 25 4.26 -52.15 1.91
N VAL A 26 3.16 -51.90 1.20
CA VAL A 26 2.26 -50.75 1.43
C VAL A 26 1.73 -50.71 2.88
N SER A 27 1.71 -51.84 3.59
CA SER A 27 1.47 -51.91 5.04
C SER A 27 2.51 -51.16 5.86
N LYS A 28 3.83 -51.35 5.62
CA LYS A 28 4.92 -50.67 6.33
C LYS A 28 4.88 -49.15 6.10
N ARG A 29 4.68 -48.74 4.84
CA ARG A 29 4.46 -47.32 4.44
C ARG A 29 3.13 -46.74 4.97
N ARG A 30 2.16 -47.54 5.43
CA ARG A 30 1.00 -47.07 6.22
C ARG A 30 1.31 -47.03 7.72
N SER A 31 2.07 -48.01 8.23
CA SER A 31 2.48 -48.12 9.64
C SER A 31 3.23 -46.87 10.11
N ILE A 32 4.21 -46.39 9.33
CA ILE A 32 4.98 -45.18 9.64
C ILE A 32 4.05 -43.98 9.88
N ARG A 33 3.14 -43.72 8.94
CA ARG A 33 2.16 -42.62 9.04
C ARG A 33 1.07 -42.86 10.10
N SER A 34 0.86 -44.11 10.53
CA SER A 34 0.01 -44.43 11.67
C SER A 34 0.71 -44.06 12.98
N HIS A 35 1.98 -44.44 13.15
CA HIS A 35 2.77 -44.08 14.35
C HIS A 35 3.00 -42.58 14.47
N TYR A 36 3.28 -41.83 13.39
CA TYR A 36 3.34 -40.37 13.49
C TYR A 36 2.03 -39.74 13.97
N ARG A 37 0.88 -40.30 13.58
CA ARG A 37 -0.43 -39.87 14.06
C ARG A 37 -0.72 -40.28 15.50
N GLU A 38 -0.20 -41.43 15.92
CA GLU A 38 -0.28 -41.96 17.29
C GLU A 38 0.61 -41.15 18.26
N ILE A 39 1.81 -40.76 17.83
CA ILE A 39 2.69 -39.79 18.50
C ILE A 39 1.98 -38.43 18.58
N GLY A 40 1.38 -37.95 17.47
CA GLY A 40 0.59 -36.72 17.45
C GLY A 40 -0.57 -36.73 18.46
N ASN A 41 -1.36 -37.81 18.50
CA ASN A 41 -2.41 -37.99 19.50
C ASN A 41 -1.84 -37.97 20.94
N ARG A 42 -0.74 -38.70 21.20
CA ARG A 42 -0.07 -38.73 22.52
C ARG A 42 0.46 -37.36 22.96
N ILE A 43 0.85 -36.49 22.03
CA ILE A 43 1.27 -35.10 22.30
C ILE A 43 0.08 -34.21 22.70
N ASP A 44 -1.11 -34.44 22.11
CA ASP A 44 -2.33 -33.72 22.47
C ASP A 44 -3.06 -34.30 23.71
N GLU A 45 -2.90 -35.59 24.00
CA GLU A 45 -3.40 -36.25 25.22
C GLU A 45 -2.49 -35.97 26.43
N GLY A 46 -1.16 -36.11 26.29
CA GLY A 46 -0.17 -35.81 27.33
C GLY A 46 0.16 -34.31 27.48
N LYS A 47 -0.63 -33.44 26.84
CA LYS A 47 -0.32 -32.02 26.64
C LYS A 47 -0.02 -31.27 27.92
N ASP A 48 -0.82 -31.49 28.97
CA ASP A 48 -0.69 -30.80 30.25
C ASP A 48 0.49 -31.34 31.10
N GLU A 49 0.88 -32.61 30.92
CA GLU A 49 2.04 -33.20 31.59
C GLU A 49 3.35 -32.72 30.96
N ILE A 50 3.43 -32.75 29.62
CA ILE A 50 4.52 -32.14 28.85
C ILE A 50 4.62 -30.64 29.21
N ALA A 51 3.48 -29.97 29.41
CA ALA A 51 3.44 -28.58 29.83
C ALA A 51 3.87 -28.34 31.29
N SER A 52 3.85 -29.34 32.17
CA SER A 52 4.31 -29.21 33.56
C SER A 52 5.83 -29.30 33.76
N GLY A 53 6.59 -29.62 32.70
CA GLY A 53 8.05 -29.73 32.74
C GLY A 53 8.58 -31.13 33.06
N ASP A 54 7.80 -32.18 32.81
CA ASP A 54 8.21 -33.57 32.91
C ASP A 54 9.21 -33.92 31.78
N LEU A 55 10.49 -33.69 32.07
CA LEU A 55 11.58 -33.77 31.09
C LEU A 55 11.75 -35.20 30.54
N ASP A 56 11.53 -36.23 31.36
CA ASP A 56 11.74 -37.62 30.97
C ASP A 56 10.69 -38.07 29.94
N LYS A 57 9.43 -37.66 30.09
CA LYS A 57 8.39 -37.90 29.06
C LYS A 57 8.67 -37.13 27.77
N PHE A 58 9.14 -35.88 27.87
CA PHE A 58 9.53 -35.11 26.69
C PHE A 58 10.68 -35.78 25.92
N MET A 59 11.74 -36.18 26.63
CA MET A 59 12.89 -36.88 26.03
C MET A 59 12.49 -38.25 25.46
N ALA A 60 11.57 -38.97 26.08
CA ALA A 60 11.02 -40.21 25.52
C ALA A 60 10.30 -39.98 24.18
N ILE A 61 9.43 -38.97 24.09
CA ILE A 61 8.72 -38.62 22.84
C ILE A 61 9.71 -38.15 21.76
N MET A 62 10.72 -37.35 22.12
CA MET A 62 11.77 -36.91 21.18
C MET A 62 12.60 -38.08 20.63
N ASN A 63 13.05 -39.00 21.49
CA ASN A 63 13.80 -40.19 21.06
C ASN A 63 12.95 -41.10 20.15
N GLU A 64 11.66 -41.25 20.44
CA GLU A 64 10.72 -42.03 19.62
C GLU A 64 10.49 -41.38 18.25
N PHE A 65 10.35 -40.06 18.21
CA PHE A 65 10.25 -39.26 16.98
C PHE A 65 11.52 -39.35 16.13
N GLU A 66 12.70 -39.20 16.73
CA GLU A 66 13.99 -39.20 16.03
C GLU A 66 14.35 -40.60 15.47
N ASN A 67 13.96 -41.67 16.15
CA ASN A 67 14.06 -43.04 15.66
C ASN A 67 13.08 -43.32 14.49
N MET A 68 11.89 -42.71 14.51
CA MET A 68 10.95 -42.77 13.38
C MET A 68 11.46 -41.97 12.16
N HIS A 69 12.11 -40.83 12.36
CA HIS A 69 12.62 -39.98 11.27
C HIS A 69 13.59 -40.71 10.33
N GLN A 70 14.40 -41.64 10.86
CA GLN A 70 15.32 -42.48 10.06
C GLN A 70 14.62 -43.34 8.97
N HIS A 71 13.30 -43.49 9.05
CA HIS A 71 12.48 -44.29 8.13
C HIS A 71 11.71 -43.44 7.09
N VAL A 72 11.81 -42.11 7.14
CA VAL A 72 11.01 -41.16 6.35
C VAL A 72 11.63 -40.93 4.96
N ASN A 73 11.22 -41.74 3.99
CA ASN A 73 11.80 -41.76 2.65
C ASN A 73 10.99 -41.04 1.55
N LYS A 74 9.70 -40.71 1.76
CA LYS A 74 8.88 -40.04 0.75
C LYS A 74 8.19 -38.76 1.26
N PRO A 75 7.89 -37.77 0.38
CA PRO A 75 7.31 -36.47 0.79
C PRO A 75 5.99 -36.54 1.57
N ARG A 76 5.21 -37.62 1.44
CA ARG A 76 3.97 -37.82 2.20
C ARG A 76 4.18 -38.39 3.61
N GLU A 77 5.36 -38.91 3.93
CA GLU A 77 5.79 -39.20 5.30
C GLU A 77 6.39 -37.95 5.95
N GLN A 78 7.19 -37.17 5.19
CA GLN A 78 7.79 -35.89 5.63
C GLN A 78 6.74 -34.86 6.12
N VAL A 79 5.55 -34.83 5.53
CA VAL A 79 4.45 -33.97 6.00
C VAL A 79 3.94 -34.41 7.38
N ALA A 80 3.81 -35.72 7.64
CA ALA A 80 3.33 -36.22 8.93
C ALA A 80 4.38 -36.04 10.06
N ASP A 81 5.66 -36.19 9.71
CA ASP A 81 6.83 -35.87 10.54
C ASP A 81 6.81 -34.38 10.96
N ALA A 82 6.67 -33.47 9.99
CA ALA A 82 6.58 -32.03 10.24
C ALA A 82 5.32 -31.61 11.04
N GLU A 83 4.16 -32.23 10.78
CA GLU A 83 2.92 -31.95 11.51
C GLU A 83 3.04 -32.35 12.99
N ALA A 84 3.62 -33.52 13.30
CA ALA A 84 3.83 -33.98 14.68
C ALA A 84 4.86 -33.11 15.43
N LEU A 85 5.97 -32.73 14.78
CA LEU A 85 6.98 -31.84 15.35
C LEU A 85 6.43 -30.43 15.67
N LEU A 86 5.58 -29.91 14.77
CA LEU A 86 4.88 -28.64 14.98
C LEU A 86 3.90 -28.73 16.17
N GLY A 87 3.20 -29.85 16.31
CA GLY A 87 2.34 -30.16 17.46
C GLY A 87 3.12 -30.08 18.78
N LEU A 88 4.23 -30.82 18.90
CA LEU A 88 5.09 -30.83 20.09
C LEU A 88 5.64 -29.44 20.43
N THR A 89 6.15 -28.74 19.42
CA THR A 89 6.67 -27.37 19.55
C THR A 89 5.60 -26.39 20.02
N SER A 90 4.37 -26.51 19.50
CA SER A 90 3.25 -25.64 19.90
C SER A 90 2.84 -25.83 21.36
N THR A 91 2.91 -27.07 21.87
CA THR A 91 2.62 -27.42 23.27
C THR A 91 3.67 -26.82 24.22
N LEU A 92 4.96 -26.97 23.90
CA LEU A 92 6.06 -26.34 24.66
C LEU A 92 5.92 -24.81 24.70
N VAL A 93 5.66 -24.18 23.55
CA VAL A 93 5.48 -22.72 23.46
C VAL A 93 4.23 -22.23 24.20
N ALA A 94 3.20 -23.07 24.37
CA ALA A 94 2.06 -22.76 25.23
C ALA A 94 2.45 -22.82 26.72
N SER A 95 3.13 -23.87 27.17
CA SER A 95 3.61 -24.06 28.55
C SER A 95 4.47 -22.91 29.06
N VAL A 96 5.53 -22.56 28.32
CA VAL A 96 6.46 -21.46 28.67
C VAL A 96 5.71 -20.13 28.83
N LYS A 97 4.61 -19.96 28.09
CA LYS A 97 3.78 -18.77 28.03
C LYS A 97 2.72 -18.71 29.13
N THR A 98 2.22 -19.85 29.61
CA THR A 98 1.44 -19.91 30.85
C THR A 98 2.34 -19.66 32.07
N HIS A 99 3.55 -20.22 32.09
CA HIS A 99 4.50 -20.04 33.18
C HIS A 99 5.06 -18.61 33.32
N THR A 100 5.11 -17.83 32.24
CA THR A 100 5.43 -16.38 32.28
C THR A 100 4.23 -15.46 32.57
N SER A 101 3.05 -16.02 32.90
CA SER A 101 1.84 -15.24 33.25
C SER A 101 1.62 -15.03 34.76
N GLY A 102 2.49 -15.61 35.59
CA GLY A 102 3.02 -14.94 36.78
C GLY A 102 4.26 -14.12 36.38
N ASN A 103 4.43 -12.88 36.86
CA ASN A 103 4.93 -11.80 35.99
C ASN A 103 6.19 -10.98 36.42
N VAL A 104 6.71 -11.07 37.65
CA VAL A 104 7.87 -10.24 38.12
C VAL A 104 7.50 -8.96 38.89
N THR A 105 7.57 -8.88 40.22
CA THR A 105 8.00 -7.58 40.77
C THR A 105 9.51 -7.41 40.49
N PRO A 106 9.96 -6.21 40.10
CA PRO A 106 11.40 -5.93 40.03
C PRO A 106 12.12 -6.10 41.38
N ALA A 107 11.40 -5.92 42.49
CA ALA A 107 11.93 -6.05 43.84
C ALA A 107 12.28 -7.50 44.22
N GLU A 108 11.40 -8.47 43.94
CA GLU A 108 11.67 -9.90 44.16
C GLU A 108 12.85 -10.38 43.32
N LEU A 109 12.92 -9.96 42.04
CA LEU A 109 14.05 -10.29 41.16
C LEU A 109 15.38 -9.80 41.72
N VAL A 110 15.43 -8.54 42.18
CA VAL A 110 16.63 -7.96 42.80
C VAL A 110 16.96 -8.63 44.14
N SER A 111 15.95 -8.94 44.97
CA SER A 111 16.14 -9.68 46.22
C SER A 111 16.68 -11.10 46.00
N CYS A 112 16.21 -11.83 44.99
CA CYS A 112 16.77 -13.14 44.63
C CYS A 112 18.20 -13.02 44.10
N LEU A 113 18.49 -12.07 43.20
CA LEU A 113 19.85 -11.81 42.72
C LEU A 113 20.83 -11.46 43.86
N ILE A 114 20.38 -10.70 44.86
CA ILE A 114 21.15 -10.37 46.06
C ILE A 114 21.29 -11.57 47.01
N ARG A 115 20.24 -12.38 47.18
CA ARG A 115 20.26 -13.57 48.06
C ARG A 115 21.17 -14.67 47.51
N ASP A 116 21.07 -14.95 46.22
CA ASP A 116 21.64 -16.14 45.59
C ASP A 116 23.00 -15.87 44.94
N PHE A 117 23.29 -14.61 44.58
CA PHE A 117 24.56 -14.20 43.96
C PHE A 117 25.26 -13.03 44.68
N GLY A 118 24.72 -12.51 45.79
CA GLY A 118 25.32 -11.39 46.52
C GLY A 118 26.63 -11.73 47.24
N GLN A 119 27.65 -10.88 47.11
CA GLN A 119 28.93 -11.04 47.79
C GLN A 119 28.92 -10.37 49.18
N LYS A 120 29.31 -11.12 50.23
CA LYS A 120 29.56 -10.56 51.57
C LYS A 120 30.91 -9.82 51.61
N VAL A 121 30.93 -8.61 51.07
CA VAL A 121 32.11 -7.72 51.15
C VAL A 121 32.26 -7.19 52.57
N ILE A 122 33.17 -7.77 53.36
CA ILE A 122 33.55 -7.26 54.68
C ILE A 122 34.56 -6.11 54.49
N MET A 123 34.07 -4.89 54.25
CA MET A 123 34.88 -3.68 54.36
C MET A 123 34.89 -3.15 55.80
N LYS A 124 36.08 -2.89 56.35
CA LYS A 124 36.23 -2.17 57.61
C LYS A 124 36.06 -0.67 57.37
N ARG A 125 35.16 -0.06 58.16
CA ARG A 125 34.98 1.40 58.42
C ARG A 125 34.08 2.14 57.42
N SER A 126 33.33 3.11 57.96
CA SER A 126 32.17 3.82 57.34
C SER A 126 30.95 2.93 57.07
N SER A 127 29.76 3.55 57.02
CA SER A 127 28.52 2.92 57.49
C SER A 127 27.35 3.00 56.50
N GLU A 128 27.48 2.35 55.35
CA GLU A 128 26.39 2.07 54.41
C GLU A 128 26.67 0.73 53.71
N ILE A 129 25.70 -0.20 53.75
CA ILE A 129 25.86 -1.56 53.20
C ILE A 129 25.01 -1.68 51.94
N SER A 130 25.65 -1.61 50.77
CA SER A 130 25.05 -1.99 49.49
C SER A 130 25.58 -3.37 49.05
N PRO A 131 24.74 -4.41 48.92
CA PRO A 131 25.19 -5.72 48.48
C PRO A 131 25.51 -5.74 46.98
N SER A 132 26.72 -6.17 46.62
CA SER A 132 27.15 -6.32 45.22
C SER A 132 26.84 -7.72 44.69
N VAL A 133 26.28 -7.80 43.48
CA VAL A 133 25.94 -9.07 42.81
C VAL A 133 27.15 -9.65 42.07
N SER A 134 27.42 -10.94 42.26
CA SER A 134 28.50 -11.69 41.62
C SER A 134 28.14 -12.08 40.19
N TRP A 135 28.25 -11.12 39.27
CA TRP A 135 27.99 -11.32 37.83
C TRP A 135 28.78 -12.48 37.21
N GLN A 136 29.95 -12.81 37.78
CA GLN A 136 30.78 -13.93 37.33
C GLN A 136 30.14 -15.29 37.63
N ASN A 137 29.47 -15.44 38.78
CA ASN A 137 28.74 -16.67 39.14
C ASN A 137 27.48 -16.82 38.27
N ILE A 138 26.78 -15.71 38.01
CA ILE A 138 25.66 -15.68 37.05
C ILE A 138 26.16 -16.11 35.66
N GLY A 139 27.28 -15.54 35.18
CA GLY A 139 27.88 -15.86 33.89
C GLY A 139 28.18 -17.35 33.72
N TYR A 140 28.76 -18.01 34.74
CA TYR A 140 28.95 -19.46 34.72
C TYR A 140 27.61 -20.23 34.65
N LEU A 141 26.63 -19.84 35.45
CA LEU A 141 25.36 -20.56 35.57
C LEU A 141 24.47 -20.45 34.32
N VAL A 142 24.52 -19.32 33.59
CA VAL A 142 23.82 -19.15 32.30
C VAL A 142 24.66 -19.65 31.11
N SER A 143 25.97 -19.91 31.27
CA SER A 143 26.85 -20.31 30.15
C SER A 143 26.38 -21.52 29.31
N PRO A 144 25.73 -22.58 29.86
CA PRO A 144 25.23 -23.68 29.04
C PRO A 144 24.10 -23.28 28.08
N ILE A 145 23.34 -22.22 28.40
CA ILE A 145 22.24 -21.70 27.57
C ILE A 145 22.77 -20.93 26.35
N PHE A 146 24.05 -20.55 26.36
CA PHE A 146 24.75 -19.93 25.23
C PHE A 146 25.63 -20.91 24.43
N MET A 147 25.57 -22.22 24.71
CA MET A 147 26.15 -23.24 23.84
C MET A 147 25.33 -23.36 22.55
N ASN A 148 25.99 -23.65 21.42
CA ASN A 148 25.28 -23.97 20.19
C ASN A 148 24.46 -25.26 20.39
N VAL A 149 23.15 -25.17 20.12
CA VAL A 149 22.25 -26.33 20.08
C VAL A 149 22.72 -27.29 18.96
N PRO A 150 22.77 -28.61 19.18
CA PRO A 150 23.05 -29.56 18.12
C PRO A 150 21.98 -29.42 17.01
N GLY A 151 22.42 -29.20 15.77
CA GLY A 151 21.52 -28.93 14.66
C GLY A 151 20.78 -30.18 14.21
N CYS A 152 19.44 -30.12 14.18
CA CYS A 152 18.62 -31.17 13.59
C CYS A 152 19.00 -31.35 12.11
N THR A 153 19.38 -32.57 11.72
CA THR A 153 19.61 -32.91 10.30
C THR A 153 18.27 -33.16 9.61
N THR A 154 18.19 -32.81 8.33
CA THR A 154 17.02 -33.08 7.49
C THR A 154 17.47 -33.66 6.16
N MET A 155 16.53 -34.16 5.35
CA MET A 155 16.78 -34.63 3.98
C MET A 155 17.31 -33.57 3.01
N VAL A 156 17.40 -32.29 3.41
CA VAL A 156 18.03 -31.19 2.66
C VAL A 156 19.52 -31.02 3.05
N GLY A 157 20.01 -31.81 4.01
CA GLY A 157 21.28 -31.63 4.69
C GLY A 157 21.11 -30.98 6.08
N ALA A 158 22.23 -30.61 6.69
CA ALA A 158 22.20 -29.69 7.82
C ALA A 158 21.86 -28.28 7.31
N MET A 159 21.06 -27.51 8.06
CA MET A 159 20.98 -26.07 7.81
C MET A 159 22.34 -25.44 8.12
N GLU A 160 22.95 -24.82 7.12
CA GLU A 160 24.22 -24.11 7.26
C GLU A 160 24.04 -22.86 8.13
N ASN A 161 24.30 -23.02 9.43
CA ASN A 161 24.46 -21.92 10.38
C ASN A 161 25.81 -21.21 10.17
N GLU A 162 26.11 -20.79 8.93
CA GLU A 162 27.22 -19.88 8.66
C GLU A 162 26.92 -18.52 9.29
N ILE A 163 27.54 -18.27 10.45
CA ILE A 163 27.62 -16.93 11.03
C ILE A 163 28.53 -16.12 10.10
N LYS A 164 27.90 -15.40 9.16
CA LYS A 164 28.55 -14.58 8.14
C LYS A 164 29.55 -13.60 8.74
N GLN A 165 30.82 -13.98 8.77
CA GLN A 165 31.90 -13.12 9.28
C GLN A 165 32.21 -12.00 8.29
N GLU A 166 32.31 -10.77 8.80
CA GLU A 166 32.80 -9.62 8.01
C GLU A 166 34.32 -9.73 7.81
N GLU A 167 34.78 -9.84 6.56
CA GLU A 167 36.22 -9.88 6.27
C GLU A 167 36.92 -8.55 6.63
N LEU A 168 37.93 -8.63 7.50
CA LEU A 168 38.76 -7.48 7.89
C LEU A 168 39.78 -7.10 6.80
N VAL A 169 39.30 -6.45 5.73
CA VAL A 169 40.13 -5.95 4.62
C VAL A 169 41.14 -4.89 5.10
N ARG A 170 42.38 -5.32 5.32
CA ARG A 170 43.50 -4.47 5.75
C ARG A 170 43.88 -3.44 4.67
N ARG A 171 43.47 -2.18 4.85
CA ARG A 171 43.87 -1.07 3.96
C ARG A 171 45.38 -0.79 4.00
N VAL A 172 46.11 -1.24 2.98
CA VAL A 172 47.48 -0.81 2.72
C VAL A 172 47.48 0.64 2.21
N LYS A 173 48.13 1.56 2.94
CA LYS A 173 48.37 2.93 2.46
C LYS A 173 49.40 2.93 1.34
N ARG A 174 49.05 3.44 0.15
CA ARG A 174 50.01 4.00 -0.81
C ARG A 174 49.88 5.52 -0.85
N LEU A 175 50.97 6.23 -0.62
CA LEU A 175 51.05 7.67 -0.87
C LEU A 175 51.11 7.90 -2.39
N ARG A 176 50.43 8.94 -2.89
CA ARG A 176 50.71 9.51 -4.21
C ARG A 176 51.59 10.75 -4.04
N SER A 177 52.77 10.74 -4.66
CA SER A 177 53.57 11.94 -4.90
C SER A 177 53.05 12.68 -6.15
N THR A 178 53.40 13.96 -6.28
CA THR A 178 52.86 14.88 -7.29
C THR A 178 53.86 15.23 -8.39
N ARG A 179 53.39 15.36 -9.64
CA ARG A 179 53.78 16.43 -10.60
C ARG A 179 52.93 16.44 -11.87
N LYS A 180 52.92 17.60 -12.56
CA LYS A 180 52.28 17.84 -13.87
C LYS A 180 53.30 17.71 -15.02
N ALA A 181 52.82 17.35 -16.21
CA ALA A 181 53.35 17.78 -17.51
C ALA A 181 52.27 17.65 -18.61
N ARG A 182 52.53 18.14 -19.82
CA ARG A 182 51.56 18.35 -20.93
C ARG A 182 52.18 17.96 -22.28
N ALA A 183 51.47 17.20 -23.11
CA ALA A 183 51.74 17.02 -24.55
C ALA A 183 50.51 16.44 -25.28
N GLU A 184 50.54 16.38 -26.62
CA GLU A 184 49.44 16.04 -27.53
C GLU A 184 49.65 14.66 -28.20
N GLY A 185 48.59 13.95 -28.62
CA GLY A 185 48.72 12.70 -29.39
C GLY A 185 47.39 11.96 -29.65
N LYS A 186 47.22 11.39 -30.85
CA LYS A 186 45.97 10.74 -31.30
C LYS A 186 45.79 9.29 -30.83
N ALA A 187 44.57 9.01 -30.36
CA ALA A 187 43.75 7.81 -30.64
C ALA A 187 44.34 6.40 -30.43
N ARG A 188 44.01 5.81 -29.27
CA ARG A 188 43.46 4.46 -29.09
C ARG A 188 42.78 4.39 -27.71
N PRO A 189 41.64 3.68 -27.53
CA PRO A 189 41.11 3.42 -26.20
C PRO A 189 41.96 2.34 -25.52
N GLU A 190 42.56 2.66 -24.38
CA GLU A 190 43.14 1.67 -23.47
C GLU A 190 42.02 1.01 -22.64
N GLU A 191 42.20 -0.25 -22.27
CA GLU A 191 41.21 -1.02 -21.52
C GLU A 191 41.06 -0.46 -20.09
N VAL A 192 39.83 -0.11 -19.71
CA VAL A 192 39.53 0.35 -18.35
C VAL A 192 39.56 -0.86 -17.41
N GLU A 193 40.48 -0.86 -16.44
CA GLU A 193 40.48 -1.80 -15.32
C GLU A 193 39.12 -1.77 -14.60
N LYS A 194 38.27 -2.77 -14.86
CA LYS A 194 37.05 -2.96 -14.07
C LYS A 194 37.43 -3.28 -12.63
N LYS A 195 36.92 -2.49 -11.69
CA LYS A 195 36.87 -2.89 -10.27
C LYS A 195 36.11 -4.22 -10.19
N ALA A 196 36.62 -5.17 -9.42
CA ALA A 196 35.95 -6.45 -9.23
C ALA A 196 34.59 -6.24 -8.52
N GLU A 197 33.51 -6.52 -9.24
CA GLU A 197 32.19 -6.76 -8.65
C GLU A 197 32.24 -8.06 -7.82
N VAL A 198 31.30 -8.24 -6.88
CA VAL A 198 31.13 -9.53 -6.19
C VAL A 198 30.38 -10.47 -7.14
N VAL A 199 31.11 -11.00 -8.11
CA VAL A 199 30.63 -11.93 -9.16
C VAL A 199 29.95 -13.13 -8.50
N THR A 200 28.63 -13.29 -8.73
CA THR A 200 27.87 -14.44 -8.20
C THR A 200 28.32 -15.73 -8.89
N ASP A 201 28.05 -16.90 -8.31
CA ASP A 201 28.43 -18.16 -8.96
C ASP A 201 27.73 -18.39 -10.32
N THR A 202 26.55 -17.80 -10.52
CA THR A 202 25.88 -17.74 -11.84
C THR A 202 26.69 -16.89 -12.83
N ASP A 203 27.16 -15.72 -12.41
CA ASP A 203 28.00 -14.85 -13.24
C ASP A 203 29.38 -15.49 -13.53
N ARG A 204 29.94 -16.25 -12.57
CA ARG A 204 31.16 -17.05 -12.78
C ARG A 204 30.92 -18.14 -13.84
N ASN A 205 29.81 -18.88 -13.73
CA ASN A 205 29.44 -19.89 -14.72
C ASN A 205 29.26 -19.27 -16.12
N PHE A 206 28.62 -18.10 -16.23
CA PHE A 206 28.47 -17.32 -17.47
C PHE A 206 29.83 -16.93 -18.06
N ILE A 207 30.74 -16.37 -17.26
CA ILE A 207 32.08 -15.96 -17.71
C ILE A 207 32.87 -17.17 -18.22
N VAL A 208 32.94 -18.25 -17.44
CA VAL A 208 33.67 -19.48 -17.81
C VAL A 208 33.09 -20.10 -19.09
N MET A 209 31.77 -20.16 -19.23
CA MET A 209 31.11 -20.69 -20.42
C MET A 209 31.40 -19.82 -21.66
N PHE A 210 31.40 -18.49 -21.52
CA PHE A 210 31.70 -17.59 -22.62
C PHE A 210 33.18 -17.61 -23.03
N GLU A 211 34.11 -17.72 -22.08
CA GLU A 211 35.54 -17.89 -22.38
C GLU A 211 35.83 -19.23 -23.09
N LYS A 212 35.18 -20.31 -22.65
CA LYS A 212 35.25 -21.63 -23.29
C LYS A 212 34.77 -21.56 -24.75
N LEU A 213 33.59 -20.97 -25.00
CA LEU A 213 33.06 -20.75 -26.34
C LEU A 213 33.95 -19.84 -27.20
N LYS A 214 34.51 -18.76 -26.62
CA LYS A 214 35.45 -17.86 -27.31
C LYS A 214 36.75 -18.56 -27.72
N LYS A 215 37.21 -19.55 -26.94
CA LYS A 215 38.40 -20.35 -27.22
C LYS A 215 38.15 -21.41 -28.31
N GLU A 216 37.05 -22.14 -28.22
CA GLU A 216 36.79 -23.32 -29.06
C GLU A 216 35.90 -23.03 -30.27
N LYS A 217 35.28 -21.85 -30.34
CA LYS A 217 34.46 -21.28 -31.44
C LYS A 217 33.18 -22.03 -31.80
N GLN A 218 33.10 -23.33 -31.56
CA GLN A 218 31.93 -24.16 -31.82
C GLN A 218 31.98 -25.34 -30.86
N VAL A 219 30.98 -25.47 -29.99
CA VAL A 219 30.91 -26.55 -28.99
C VAL A 219 29.52 -27.17 -29.04
N LYS A 220 29.42 -28.51 -28.99
CA LYS A 220 28.12 -29.20 -28.93
C LYS A 220 27.37 -28.83 -27.65
N VAL A 221 26.07 -28.60 -27.76
CA VAL A 221 25.24 -28.08 -26.66
C VAL A 221 25.20 -29.07 -25.49
N GLU A 222 25.08 -30.36 -25.80
CA GLU A 222 25.17 -31.48 -24.86
C GLU A 222 26.49 -31.47 -24.05
N ASN A 223 27.63 -31.31 -24.73
CA ASN A 223 28.95 -31.24 -24.08
C ASN A 223 29.14 -29.97 -23.24
N LEU A 224 28.45 -28.88 -23.58
CA LEU A 224 28.51 -27.59 -22.87
C LEU A 224 27.61 -27.54 -21.63
N MET A 225 26.47 -28.24 -21.65
CA MET A 225 25.58 -28.32 -20.50
C MET A 225 26.00 -29.37 -19.49
N LEU A 226 26.41 -30.56 -19.94
CA LEU A 226 26.49 -31.75 -19.09
C LEU A 226 27.50 -31.62 -17.94
N ASN A 227 27.06 -32.07 -16.76
CA ASN A 227 27.90 -32.46 -15.64
C ASN A 227 27.44 -33.85 -15.15
N ARG A 228 28.27 -34.88 -15.32
CA ARG A 228 27.96 -36.29 -14.98
C ARG A 228 27.64 -36.48 -13.48
N ASN A 229 28.20 -35.63 -12.64
CA ASN A 229 28.18 -35.76 -11.18
C ASN A 229 27.01 -35.01 -10.53
N SER A 230 26.48 -33.96 -11.17
CA SER A 230 25.36 -33.18 -10.64
C SER A 230 24.37 -32.72 -11.71
N PHE A 231 23.12 -33.19 -11.56
CA PHE A 231 21.97 -32.71 -12.33
C PHE A 231 21.72 -31.21 -12.07
N ALA A 232 21.84 -30.75 -10.82
CA ALA A 232 21.68 -29.34 -10.47
C ALA A 232 22.70 -28.45 -11.20
N GLN A 233 23.98 -28.83 -11.22
CA GLN A 233 25.00 -28.07 -11.96
C GLN A 233 24.79 -28.16 -13.49
N THR A 234 24.22 -29.26 -14.00
CA THR A 234 23.81 -29.35 -15.42
C THR A 234 22.68 -28.36 -15.74
N VAL A 235 21.71 -28.21 -14.83
CA VAL A 235 20.61 -27.23 -14.96
C VAL A 235 21.13 -25.79 -14.85
N GLU A 236 22.08 -25.50 -13.97
CA GLU A 236 22.77 -24.20 -13.90
C GLU A 236 23.51 -23.86 -15.21
N ASN A 237 24.21 -24.82 -15.82
CA ASN A 237 24.87 -24.64 -17.11
C ASN A 237 23.85 -24.36 -18.23
N LEU A 238 22.73 -25.08 -18.26
CA LEU A 238 21.60 -24.84 -19.17
C LEU A 238 21.06 -23.40 -19.02
N PHE A 239 20.88 -22.91 -17.79
CA PHE A 239 20.48 -21.53 -17.55
C PHE A 239 21.54 -20.52 -18.03
N ALA A 240 22.83 -20.74 -17.72
CA ALA A 240 23.92 -19.87 -18.16
C ALA A 240 23.98 -19.73 -19.70
N LEU A 241 23.80 -20.83 -20.44
CA LEU A 241 23.72 -20.78 -21.90
C LEU A 241 22.47 -20.04 -22.38
N SER A 242 21.31 -20.21 -21.71
CA SER A 242 20.08 -19.51 -22.08
C SER A 242 20.20 -17.99 -21.98
N PHE A 243 20.94 -17.47 -20.99
CA PHE A 243 21.26 -16.04 -20.89
C PHE A 243 22.22 -15.59 -22.00
N LEU A 244 23.28 -16.35 -22.28
CA LEU A 244 24.21 -16.07 -23.38
C LEU A 244 23.52 -16.01 -24.76
N VAL A 245 22.52 -16.85 -25.00
CA VAL A 245 21.71 -16.84 -26.23
C VAL A 245 20.73 -15.67 -26.25
N LYS A 246 20.04 -15.39 -25.12
CA LYS A 246 19.13 -14.24 -24.98
C LYS A 246 19.84 -12.90 -25.21
N ASP A 247 21.07 -12.76 -24.73
CA ASP A 247 21.92 -11.58 -24.91
C ASP A 247 22.48 -11.43 -26.34
N GLY A 248 22.22 -12.38 -27.25
CA GLY A 248 22.80 -12.40 -28.60
C GLY A 248 24.32 -12.66 -28.64
N ARG A 249 24.93 -13.00 -27.50
CA ARG A 249 26.37 -13.30 -27.36
C ARG A 249 26.72 -14.69 -27.87
N VAL A 250 25.73 -15.57 -27.99
CA VAL A 250 25.85 -16.93 -28.51
C VAL A 250 24.66 -17.22 -29.42
N ARG A 251 24.92 -17.85 -30.56
CA ARG A 251 23.89 -18.41 -31.45
C ARG A 251 23.99 -19.93 -31.37
N ILE A 252 22.85 -20.61 -31.27
CA ILE A 252 22.78 -22.05 -31.49
C ILE A 252 22.49 -22.27 -32.97
N ASP A 253 23.24 -23.16 -33.59
CA ASP A 253 23.05 -23.63 -34.96
C ASP A 253 22.95 -25.16 -34.99
N VAL A 254 22.59 -25.74 -36.14
CA VAL A 254 22.58 -27.19 -36.35
C VAL A 254 23.67 -27.55 -37.35
N ASP A 255 24.56 -28.47 -36.98
CA ASP A 255 25.64 -28.93 -37.85
C ASP A 255 25.15 -29.90 -38.96
N GLU A 256 26.01 -30.19 -39.93
CA GLU A 256 25.70 -31.08 -41.06
C GLU A 256 25.36 -32.54 -40.63
N THR A 257 25.61 -32.90 -39.36
CA THR A 257 25.25 -34.21 -38.78
C THR A 257 23.93 -34.18 -37.98
N GLY A 258 23.32 -33.00 -37.82
CA GLY A 258 22.10 -32.80 -37.04
C GLY A 258 22.33 -32.52 -35.54
N SER A 259 23.58 -32.41 -35.08
CA SER A 259 23.90 -32.02 -33.70
C SER A 259 23.74 -30.51 -33.51
N GLN A 260 23.35 -30.10 -32.30
CA GLN A 260 23.19 -28.69 -31.95
C GLN A 260 24.52 -28.13 -31.44
N VAL A 261 24.91 -26.97 -31.96
CA VAL A 261 26.21 -26.35 -31.67
C VAL A 261 26.05 -24.90 -31.23
N ALA A 262 26.67 -24.57 -30.09
CA ALA A 262 26.77 -23.21 -29.58
C ALA A 262 28.00 -22.51 -30.18
N ILE A 263 27.78 -21.34 -30.77
CA ILE A 263 28.78 -20.53 -31.49
C ILE A 263 28.72 -19.10 -30.93
N PRO A 264 29.84 -18.48 -30.50
CA PRO A 264 29.83 -17.10 -30.02
C PRO A 264 29.46 -16.14 -31.16
N SER A 265 28.60 -15.17 -30.87
CA SER A 265 28.10 -14.16 -31.80
C SER A 265 28.30 -12.76 -31.21
N ASN A 266 28.38 -11.77 -32.10
CA ASN A 266 28.09 -10.39 -31.69
C ASN A 266 26.57 -10.23 -31.72
N GLY A 267 26.00 -9.52 -30.74
CA GLY A 267 24.58 -9.21 -30.72
C GLY A 267 24.20 -8.22 -31.84
N PRO A 268 22.96 -8.25 -32.34
CA PRO A 268 22.49 -7.31 -33.36
C PRO A 268 22.48 -5.86 -32.83
N SER A 269 22.63 -4.90 -33.73
CA SER A 269 22.62 -3.48 -33.36
C SER A 269 21.23 -3.01 -32.90
N ALA A 270 21.19 -1.92 -32.13
CA ALA A 270 19.94 -1.30 -31.70
C ALA A 270 19.07 -0.84 -32.90
N GLU A 271 19.67 -0.60 -34.07
CA GLU A 271 18.95 -0.27 -35.31
C GLU A 271 18.42 -1.53 -36.01
N GLU A 272 19.16 -2.64 -36.03
CA GLU A 272 18.72 -3.92 -36.60
C GLU A 272 17.54 -4.54 -35.84
N ILE A 273 17.48 -4.29 -34.52
CA ILE A 273 16.33 -4.63 -33.68
C ILE A 273 15.14 -3.71 -34.00
N LYS A 274 15.33 -2.38 -34.03
CA LYS A 274 14.27 -1.40 -34.34
C LYS A 274 13.67 -1.54 -35.74
N THR A 275 14.47 -1.99 -36.71
CA THR A 275 14.05 -2.18 -38.12
C THR A 275 13.39 -3.55 -38.37
N GLY A 276 13.35 -4.44 -37.38
CA GLY A 276 12.73 -5.77 -37.51
C GLY A 276 13.52 -6.74 -38.40
N VAL A 277 14.78 -6.43 -38.71
CA VAL A 277 15.67 -7.29 -39.51
C VAL A 277 16.17 -8.47 -38.68
N ALA A 278 16.41 -8.25 -37.39
CA ALA A 278 16.79 -9.30 -36.44
C ALA A 278 15.61 -10.25 -36.13
N LYS A 279 15.61 -11.44 -36.71
CA LYS A 279 14.63 -12.50 -36.41
C LYS A 279 15.04 -13.30 -35.18
N SER A 280 14.24 -13.25 -34.13
CA SER A 280 14.38 -14.14 -32.98
C SER A 280 13.91 -15.56 -33.33
N HIS A 281 14.79 -16.54 -33.22
CA HIS A 281 14.46 -17.96 -33.39
C HIS A 281 14.26 -18.60 -32.01
N GLN A 282 13.01 -18.90 -31.67
CA GLN A 282 12.67 -19.56 -30.41
C GLN A 282 12.96 -21.06 -30.49
N PHE A 283 13.86 -21.54 -29.63
CA PHE A 283 14.15 -22.97 -29.45
C PHE A 283 13.51 -23.45 -28.16
N ILE A 284 12.72 -24.52 -28.22
CA ILE A 284 11.99 -25.09 -27.08
C ILE A 284 12.55 -26.49 -26.79
N PHE A 285 13.03 -26.69 -25.57
CA PHE A 285 13.71 -27.90 -25.13
C PHE A 285 13.08 -28.41 -23.83
N ARG A 286 12.83 -29.71 -23.75
CA ARG A 286 12.34 -30.40 -22.54
C ARG A 286 13.49 -31.26 -22.02
N TYR A 287 13.80 -31.14 -20.74
CA TYR A 287 14.90 -31.85 -20.11
C TYR A 287 14.55 -32.21 -18.66
N ASP A 288 14.55 -33.51 -18.35
CA ASP A 288 14.35 -34.04 -17.01
C ASP A 288 15.53 -34.91 -16.52
N PHE A 289 15.35 -35.57 -15.37
CA PHE A 289 16.39 -36.38 -14.73
C PHE A 289 16.71 -37.69 -15.47
N ASP A 290 15.78 -38.20 -16.29
CA ASP A 290 15.98 -39.37 -17.12
C ASP A 290 16.61 -38.98 -18.47
N ASP A 291 16.25 -37.81 -19.02
CA ASP A 291 16.99 -37.19 -20.13
C ASP A 291 18.47 -36.94 -19.75
N TRP A 292 18.76 -36.51 -18.50
CA TRP A 292 20.13 -36.40 -17.99
C TRP A 292 20.86 -37.74 -17.90
N LYS A 293 20.21 -38.80 -17.42
CA LYS A 293 20.82 -40.16 -17.42
C LYS A 293 21.18 -40.59 -18.84
N LEU A 294 20.30 -40.33 -19.81
CA LEU A 294 20.56 -40.62 -21.22
C LEU A 294 21.73 -39.79 -21.76
N MET A 295 21.77 -38.48 -21.51
CA MET A 295 22.86 -37.60 -21.93
C MET A 295 24.23 -38.06 -21.38
N LYS A 296 24.28 -38.56 -20.15
CA LYS A 296 25.49 -39.18 -19.55
C LYS A 296 25.98 -40.45 -20.25
N THR A 297 25.15 -41.09 -21.07
CA THR A 297 25.55 -42.23 -21.93
C THR A 297 25.84 -41.85 -23.37
N LEU A 298 25.52 -40.61 -23.77
CA LEU A 298 25.74 -40.08 -25.12
C LEU A 298 27.02 -39.24 -25.22
N VAL A 299 27.36 -38.47 -24.18
CA VAL A 299 28.59 -37.67 -24.10
C VAL A 299 29.72 -38.52 -23.48
N PRO A 300 30.83 -38.76 -24.21
CA PRO A 300 31.96 -39.54 -23.68
C PRO A 300 32.59 -38.94 -22.42
N GLU A 301 33.20 -39.79 -21.59
CA GLU A 301 33.90 -39.32 -20.39
C GLU A 301 35.12 -38.46 -20.77
N GLY A 302 35.17 -37.24 -20.23
CA GLY A 302 36.20 -36.25 -20.56
C GLY A 302 35.81 -35.24 -21.67
N GLU A 303 34.68 -35.42 -22.36
CA GLU A 303 34.20 -34.46 -23.37
C GLU A 303 33.35 -33.31 -22.79
N GLU A 304 33.17 -33.25 -21.48
CA GLU A 304 32.49 -32.15 -20.77
C GLU A 304 33.28 -30.84 -20.92
N ALA A 305 32.66 -29.81 -21.49
CA ALA A 305 33.31 -28.53 -21.74
C ALA A 305 33.36 -27.63 -20.49
N MET A 306 32.38 -27.74 -19.59
CA MET A 306 32.37 -26.98 -18.33
C MET A 306 33.17 -27.70 -17.23
N PRO A 307 34.02 -26.98 -16.47
CA PRO A 307 34.82 -27.60 -15.42
C PRO A 307 33.95 -28.09 -14.26
N GLN A 308 34.24 -29.28 -13.75
CA GLN A 308 33.55 -29.83 -12.58
C GLN A 308 33.91 -29.02 -11.32
N ARG A 309 32.91 -28.42 -10.67
CA ARG A 309 33.08 -27.71 -9.40
C ARG A 309 33.23 -28.72 -8.26
N ALA A 310 34.41 -28.78 -7.65
CA ALA A 310 34.69 -29.66 -6.53
C ALA A 310 33.85 -29.27 -5.30
N MET A 311 33.31 -30.26 -4.59
CA MET A 311 32.76 -30.05 -3.25
C MET A 311 33.91 -29.76 -2.27
N SER A 312 33.76 -28.72 -1.45
CA SER A 312 34.74 -28.32 -0.45
C SER A 312 34.71 -29.22 0.79
N THR A 313 35.27 -30.43 0.69
CA THR A 313 35.60 -31.27 1.85
C THR A 313 36.70 -30.60 2.70
N ALA A 314 36.57 -30.69 4.03
CA ALA A 314 37.25 -29.82 4.99
C ALA A 314 38.74 -30.15 5.29
N GLU A 315 39.56 -30.45 4.27
CA GLU A 315 40.93 -30.93 4.43
C GLU A 315 41.99 -30.11 3.65
N SER A 316 42.15 -28.81 3.94
CA SER A 316 43.28 -28.05 3.35
C SER A 316 43.85 -26.86 4.16
N VAL A 317 43.62 -26.77 5.48
CA VAL A 317 44.17 -25.67 6.31
C VAL A 317 45.59 -25.98 6.84
N ALA A 318 46.08 -27.21 6.68
CA ALA A 318 47.35 -27.69 7.22
C ALA A 318 48.57 -27.51 6.29
N ASN A 319 48.75 -26.36 5.61
CA ASN A 319 50.07 -25.94 5.10
C ASN A 319 50.15 -24.49 4.58
N ARG A 320 50.71 -23.59 5.41
CA ARG A 320 51.38 -22.28 5.18
C ARG A 320 51.32 -21.55 6.53
N GLY A 321 52.40 -21.08 7.15
CA GLY A 321 53.72 -20.74 6.62
C GLY A 321 54.00 -19.29 7.07
N GLU A 322 54.86 -19.11 8.05
CA GLU A 322 55.05 -17.83 8.76
C GLU A 322 55.57 -16.69 7.86
N PRO A 323 55.43 -15.43 8.28
CA PRO A 323 56.62 -14.82 8.88
C PRO A 323 56.40 -13.79 10.00
N GLY A 324 57.34 -13.73 10.95
CA GLY A 324 57.86 -12.44 11.45
C GLY A 324 57.59 -12.09 12.92
N ASP A 325 58.50 -12.55 13.79
CA ASP A 325 58.59 -12.18 15.21
C ASP A 325 58.70 -10.68 15.49
N LYS A 326 58.02 -10.20 16.56
CA LYS A 326 58.56 -9.22 17.52
C LYS A 326 57.94 -9.39 18.94
N HIS A 327 58.77 -9.89 19.86
CA HIS A 327 58.77 -9.72 21.34
C HIS A 327 57.98 -8.50 21.88
N PHE A 328 57.40 -8.48 23.10
CA PHE A 328 57.46 -9.33 24.31
C PHE A 328 56.19 -9.00 25.18
N SER A 329 55.75 -9.63 26.27
CA SER A 329 56.21 -10.73 27.17
C SER A 329 55.00 -11.36 27.91
N GLN A 330 55.20 -12.46 28.66
CA GLN A 330 54.33 -12.89 29.77
C GLN A 330 55.02 -12.67 31.14
N PRO A 331 54.31 -12.87 32.27
CA PRO A 331 54.64 -14.07 33.06
C PRO A 331 53.45 -14.84 33.68
N LYS A 332 53.38 -16.14 33.34
CA LYS A 332 53.05 -17.37 34.11
C LYS A 332 51.98 -17.40 35.26
N PRO A 333 51.23 -18.52 35.39
CA PRO A 333 50.26 -18.76 36.47
C PRO A 333 50.88 -19.38 37.74
N ILE A 334 50.09 -19.43 38.84
CA ILE A 334 50.36 -20.21 40.06
C ILE A 334 49.07 -20.98 40.44
N PRO A 335 49.12 -22.30 40.73
CA PRO A 335 47.91 -23.12 40.97
C PRO A 335 47.69 -23.50 42.45
N GLY A 336 46.46 -23.97 42.75
CA GLY A 336 46.21 -25.01 43.76
C GLY A 336 45.27 -24.67 44.92
N LEU A 337 44.10 -25.33 44.96
CA LEU A 337 43.70 -26.26 46.05
C LEU A 337 42.41 -27.03 45.66
N THR A 338 42.16 -28.17 46.31
CA THR A 338 41.24 -29.23 45.85
C THR A 338 40.36 -29.79 46.97
N GLY A 339 39.10 -30.12 46.65
CA GLY A 339 38.11 -30.76 47.54
C GLY A 339 37.39 -29.79 48.50
N LEU A 340 36.21 -30.08 49.08
CA LEU A 340 35.30 -31.24 49.02
C LEU A 340 33.84 -30.78 49.37
N ASP A 341 32.73 -31.48 49.12
CA ASP A 341 32.30 -32.47 48.10
C ASP A 341 30.79 -32.83 48.35
N PHE A 342 30.16 -33.68 47.51
CA PHE A 342 28.86 -34.39 47.65
C PHE A 342 27.51 -33.61 47.60
N PHE A 343 26.67 -33.96 46.58
CA PHE A 343 25.21 -34.32 46.59
C PHE A 343 24.13 -33.50 47.38
N PRO A 344 22.81 -33.62 47.08
CA PRO A 344 22.08 -34.22 45.94
C PRO A 344 21.04 -33.24 45.30
N ALA A 345 19.89 -33.75 44.85
CA ALA A 345 18.68 -33.09 44.32
C ALA A 345 17.98 -32.13 45.35
N GLU A 346 16.85 -31.44 45.09
CA GLU A 346 15.65 -31.83 44.33
C GLU A 346 14.66 -30.66 44.06
N THR A 347 13.78 -30.83 43.06
CA THR A 347 12.43 -30.20 42.88
C THR A 347 12.11 -28.73 43.24
N SER A 348 11.75 -27.98 42.17
CA SER A 348 10.39 -27.41 41.94
C SER A 348 10.01 -25.94 42.28
N LEU A 349 9.02 -25.49 41.50
CA LEU A 349 8.00 -24.44 41.69
C LEU A 349 8.33 -22.91 41.62
N PHE A 350 7.68 -22.32 40.61
CA PHE A 350 7.07 -20.98 40.47
C PHE A 350 6.25 -20.49 41.70
N PRO A 351 5.71 -19.23 41.76
CA PRO A 351 5.62 -18.20 40.70
C PRO A 351 5.96 -16.73 41.08
N ALA A 352 6.03 -15.91 40.03
CA ALA A 352 6.29 -14.47 39.98
C ALA A 352 5.01 -13.57 39.90
N THR A 353 5.06 -12.23 40.18
CA THR A 353 4.08 -11.13 39.77
C THR A 353 4.37 -9.78 40.47
N LEU A 354 4.31 -8.53 39.95
CA LEU A 354 4.15 -7.84 38.63
C LEU A 354 4.50 -6.30 38.85
N ILE A 355 4.61 -5.46 37.81
CA ILE A 355 4.50 -3.95 37.77
C ILE A 355 5.76 -3.13 38.18
N GLY A 356 6.14 -2.00 37.55
CA GLY A 356 5.68 -1.28 36.34
C GLY A 356 6.33 0.13 36.23
N SER A 357 6.57 0.72 35.05
CA SER A 357 5.56 1.55 34.34
C SER A 357 6.07 2.14 32.99
N HIS A 358 5.14 2.33 32.03
CA HIS A 358 5.06 3.21 30.84
C HIS A 358 6.33 3.83 30.17
N TRP A 359 6.46 3.92 28.83
CA TRP A 359 5.50 3.83 27.71
C TRP A 359 5.90 2.77 26.66
N LYS A 360 4.98 2.42 25.73
CA LYS A 360 5.17 1.36 24.70
C LYS A 360 4.97 1.86 23.25
N PRO A 361 5.66 1.28 22.26
CA PRO A 361 5.28 1.40 20.84
C PRO A 361 3.98 0.63 20.53
N ALA A 362 3.34 0.94 19.41
CA ALA A 362 1.97 0.56 19.10
C ALA A 362 1.77 -0.93 18.73
N ILE A 363 0.66 -1.50 19.18
CA ILE A 363 0.11 -2.79 18.74
C ILE A 363 -0.74 -2.55 17.48
N SER A 364 -0.70 -3.45 16.49
CA SER A 364 -1.54 -3.36 15.29
C SER A 364 -3.04 -3.29 15.64
N PRO A 365 -3.79 -2.26 15.17
CA PRO A 365 -5.20 -2.07 15.52
C PRO A 365 -6.11 -3.25 15.17
N SER A 366 -5.79 -4.01 14.11
CA SER A 366 -6.60 -5.15 13.64
C SER A 366 -6.76 -6.24 14.71
N SER A 367 -5.67 -6.57 15.43
CA SER A 367 -5.68 -7.56 16.50
C SER A 367 -6.46 -7.08 17.73
N PHE A 368 -6.38 -5.78 18.05
CA PHE A 368 -7.12 -5.21 19.18
C PHE A 368 -8.62 -5.14 18.90
N PHE A 369 -9.03 -4.62 17.73
CA PHE A 369 -10.44 -4.47 17.37
C PHE A 369 -11.15 -5.82 17.24
N TYR A 370 -10.51 -6.81 16.59
CA TYR A 370 -11.04 -8.18 16.53
C TYR A 370 -11.18 -8.81 17.93
N ARG A 371 -10.15 -8.72 18.78
CA ARG A 371 -10.22 -9.24 20.16
C ARG A 371 -11.25 -8.50 21.01
N TYR A 372 -11.48 -7.21 20.78
CA TYR A 372 -12.50 -6.42 21.45
C TYR A 372 -13.90 -6.89 21.04
N LEU A 373 -14.20 -6.97 19.74
CA LEU A 373 -15.50 -7.46 19.23
C LEU A 373 -15.80 -8.90 19.68
N VAL A 374 -14.82 -9.81 19.60
CA VAL A 374 -14.97 -11.21 20.07
C VAL A 374 -15.18 -11.29 21.58
N LYS A 375 -14.62 -10.35 22.36
CA LYS A 375 -14.82 -10.26 23.82
C LYS A 375 -16.17 -9.63 24.17
N SER A 376 -16.64 -8.65 23.40
CA SER A 376 -17.99 -8.08 23.53
C SER A 376 -19.07 -9.07 23.12
N ARG A 377 -18.84 -9.96 22.15
CA ARG A 377 -19.75 -11.09 21.85
C ARG A 377 -19.99 -12.04 23.05
N LYS A 378 -19.16 -11.97 24.10
CA LYS A 378 -19.32 -12.70 25.37
C LYS A 378 -19.85 -11.84 26.53
N ARG A 379 -20.26 -10.59 26.30
CA ARG A 379 -20.90 -9.73 27.31
C ARG A 379 -22.06 -8.93 26.71
N GLU A 380 -23.26 -9.29 27.17
CA GLU A 380 -24.54 -8.57 27.02
C GLU A 380 -25.22 -8.61 25.64
N ASN A 381 -26.55 -8.53 25.68
CA ASN A 381 -27.44 -8.70 24.52
C ASN A 381 -27.57 -7.38 23.75
N PHE A 382 -26.67 -7.12 22.81
CA PHE A 382 -26.87 -6.14 21.75
C PHE A 382 -27.13 -6.85 20.40
N ASP A 383 -27.94 -6.24 19.54
CA ASP A 383 -28.56 -6.91 18.39
C ASP A 383 -27.56 -7.62 17.46
N SER A 384 -27.71 -8.94 17.39
CA SER A 384 -26.67 -9.84 16.89
C SER A 384 -26.44 -9.79 15.37
N ALA A 385 -27.34 -9.18 14.61
CA ALA A 385 -27.27 -9.13 13.15
C ALA A 385 -26.03 -8.37 12.65
N LEU A 386 -25.78 -7.14 13.13
CA LEU A 386 -24.68 -6.31 12.65
C LEU A 386 -23.31 -6.91 12.97
N LEU A 387 -23.12 -7.40 14.20
CA LEU A 387 -21.86 -8.05 14.59
C LEU A 387 -21.63 -9.33 13.78
N THR A 388 -22.69 -10.10 13.50
CA THR A 388 -22.61 -11.32 12.69
C THR A 388 -22.24 -10.98 11.25
N VAL A 389 -22.92 -10.04 10.59
CA VAL A 389 -22.58 -9.62 9.21
C VAL A 389 -21.15 -9.07 9.12
N ILE A 390 -20.68 -8.28 10.10
CA ILE A 390 -19.29 -7.80 10.11
C ILE A 390 -18.30 -8.97 10.30
N MET A 391 -18.54 -9.89 11.23
CA MET A 391 -17.69 -11.07 11.41
C MET A 391 -17.73 -12.01 10.21
N GLU A 392 -18.88 -12.17 9.56
CA GLU A 392 -19.09 -13.03 8.38
C GLU A 392 -18.43 -12.45 7.13
N ILE A 393 -18.48 -11.13 6.94
CA ILE A 393 -17.66 -10.42 5.92
C ILE A 393 -16.17 -10.57 6.24
N MET A 394 -15.73 -10.41 7.49
CA MET A 394 -14.32 -10.60 7.88
C MET A 394 -13.85 -12.05 7.72
N GLU A 395 -14.69 -13.04 8.06
CA GLU A 395 -14.37 -14.46 7.97
C GLU A 395 -14.44 -14.98 6.52
N SER A 396 -15.38 -14.48 5.71
CA SER A 396 -15.38 -14.69 4.26
C SER A 396 -14.17 -14.05 3.59
N THR A 397 -13.77 -12.85 4.03
CA THR A 397 -12.53 -12.19 3.55
C THR A 397 -11.31 -13.03 3.92
N ARG A 398 -11.25 -13.55 5.16
CA ARG A 398 -10.17 -14.43 5.62
C ARG A 398 -10.11 -15.75 4.81
N LYS A 399 -11.24 -16.39 4.56
CA LYS A 399 -11.34 -17.58 3.69
C LYS A 399 -11.00 -17.25 2.22
N GLY A 400 -11.13 -15.99 1.81
CA GLY A 400 -10.65 -15.47 0.53
C GLY A 400 -9.14 -15.21 0.48
N THR A 401 -8.47 -14.96 1.62
CA THR A 401 -7.00 -14.91 1.73
C THR A 401 -6.37 -16.28 1.97
N GLU A 402 -7.08 -17.23 2.58
CA GLU A 402 -6.63 -18.60 2.81
C GLU A 402 -6.98 -19.50 1.60
N SER A 403 -6.18 -19.40 0.55
CA SER A 403 -6.13 -20.34 -0.59
C SER A 403 -4.66 -20.51 -1.03
N PRO A 404 -4.29 -21.67 -1.61
CA PRO A 404 -2.94 -22.22 -1.46
C PRO A 404 -1.85 -21.38 -2.16
N ASN A 405 -0.61 -21.56 -1.68
CA ASN A 405 0.60 -20.96 -2.25
C ASN A 405 0.64 -21.14 -3.77
N VAL A 406 0.37 -20.06 -4.51
CA VAL A 406 0.63 -19.97 -5.95
C VAL A 406 2.07 -19.46 -6.10
N PRO A 407 2.95 -20.15 -6.85
CA PRO A 407 4.32 -19.70 -7.07
C PRO A 407 4.35 -18.42 -7.91
N GLU A 408 5.50 -17.74 -7.87
CA GLU A 408 5.74 -16.53 -8.67
C GLU A 408 5.60 -16.82 -10.17
N SER A 409 4.93 -15.92 -10.88
CA SER A 409 4.71 -16.05 -12.32
C SER A 409 5.75 -15.27 -13.13
N GLN A 410 6.49 -15.99 -13.96
CA GLN A 410 7.29 -15.42 -15.04
C GLN A 410 6.40 -14.65 -16.04
N PRO A 411 6.96 -13.70 -16.84
CA PRO A 411 6.22 -13.01 -17.90
C PRO A 411 5.74 -13.97 -19.00
N ALA A 412 4.72 -13.56 -19.76
CA ALA A 412 4.03 -14.41 -20.72
C ALA A 412 3.95 -13.81 -22.13
N ASP A 413 4.14 -14.68 -23.12
CA ASP A 413 3.82 -14.59 -24.55
C ASP A 413 4.09 -16.01 -25.11
N ASN A 414 3.33 -16.64 -26.01
CA ASN A 414 2.04 -16.30 -26.66
C ASN A 414 1.08 -17.52 -26.53
N ALA A 415 -0.17 -17.39 -26.96
CA ALA A 415 -1.17 -18.46 -26.92
C ALA A 415 -1.22 -19.28 -28.24
N ASP A 416 -1.65 -20.55 -28.16
CA ASP A 416 -2.86 -20.96 -28.91
C ASP A 416 -3.57 -22.26 -28.45
N THR A 417 -4.89 -22.29 -28.66
CA THR A 417 -5.85 -23.43 -28.66
C THR A 417 -5.80 -24.57 -27.61
N ASN A 418 -6.86 -24.63 -26.78
CA ASN A 418 -7.62 -25.81 -26.30
C ASN A 418 -6.88 -27.00 -25.62
N ASN A 419 -7.31 -27.51 -24.45
CA ASN A 419 -8.65 -27.50 -23.85
C ASN A 419 -8.61 -27.68 -22.31
N GLY A 420 -9.64 -27.19 -21.59
CA GLY A 420 -10.17 -27.98 -20.46
C GLY A 420 -10.00 -27.53 -19.00
N LYS A 421 -9.90 -26.22 -18.67
CA LYS A 421 -10.47 -25.62 -17.43
C LYS A 421 -10.22 -24.11 -17.32
N ASP A 422 -11.29 -23.32 -17.26
CA ASP A 422 -11.20 -21.86 -17.18
C ASP A 422 -10.68 -21.37 -15.82
N LYS A 423 -9.45 -20.84 -15.81
CA LYS A 423 -9.04 -19.89 -14.75
C LYS A 423 -9.83 -18.60 -14.97
N LYS A 424 -10.96 -18.44 -14.27
CA LYS A 424 -11.76 -17.20 -14.29
C LYS A 424 -10.87 -15.98 -14.10
N GLN A 425 -10.80 -15.13 -15.13
CA GLN A 425 -10.08 -13.86 -15.07
C GLN A 425 -10.76 -12.96 -14.02
N LYS A 426 -9.96 -12.42 -13.09
CA LYS A 426 -10.45 -11.50 -12.04
C LYS A 426 -10.28 -10.05 -12.49
N GLY A 427 -11.20 -9.19 -12.10
CA GLY A 427 -11.29 -7.82 -12.59
C GLY A 427 -11.89 -7.71 -14.00
N GLY A 428 -11.69 -6.58 -14.66
CA GLY A 428 -12.26 -6.23 -15.95
C GLY A 428 -13.65 -5.57 -15.87
N TRP A 429 -14.16 -5.20 -17.05
CA TRP A 429 -15.32 -4.30 -17.19
C TRP A 429 -16.61 -4.75 -16.49
N GLY A 430 -16.89 -6.05 -16.42
CA GLY A 430 -18.10 -6.55 -15.74
C GLY A 430 -18.14 -6.19 -14.25
N TYR A 431 -17.00 -6.30 -13.56
CA TYR A 431 -16.86 -5.90 -12.16
C TYR A 431 -16.74 -4.38 -12.01
N ALA A 432 -16.05 -3.71 -12.94
CA ALA A 432 -16.00 -2.25 -12.96
C ALA A 432 -17.41 -1.63 -13.07
N VAL A 433 -18.31 -2.20 -13.88
CA VAL A 433 -19.71 -1.73 -14.01
C VAL A 433 -20.51 -1.92 -12.72
N LEU A 434 -20.25 -2.95 -11.91
CA LEU A 434 -20.83 -3.07 -10.57
C LEU A 434 -20.34 -1.95 -9.65
N LEU A 435 -19.04 -1.62 -9.68
CA LEU A 435 -18.46 -0.53 -8.90
C LEU A 435 -18.98 0.86 -9.34
N LEU A 436 -19.19 1.06 -10.65
CA LEU A 436 -19.83 2.27 -11.21
C LEU A 436 -21.30 2.40 -10.77
N SER A 437 -22.06 1.31 -10.82
CA SER A 437 -23.47 1.27 -10.40
C SER A 437 -23.59 1.55 -8.89
N ASN A 438 -22.71 0.93 -8.11
CA ASN A 438 -22.55 1.19 -6.68
C ASN A 438 -22.24 2.67 -6.38
N GLN A 439 -21.31 3.30 -7.13
CA GLN A 439 -21.01 4.72 -6.96
C GLN A 439 -22.24 5.59 -7.23
N GLY A 440 -22.94 5.38 -8.34
CA GLY A 440 -24.13 6.16 -8.68
C GLY A 440 -25.24 6.06 -7.62
N LEU A 441 -25.52 4.84 -7.12
CA LEU A 441 -26.52 4.60 -6.08
C LEU A 441 -26.11 5.16 -4.70
N ALA A 442 -24.82 5.08 -4.35
CA ALA A 442 -24.31 5.66 -3.10
C ALA A 442 -24.30 7.20 -3.16
N THR A 443 -23.97 7.80 -4.31
CA THR A 443 -24.06 9.25 -4.51
C THR A 443 -25.52 9.72 -4.50
N LEU A 444 -26.45 9.01 -5.15
CA LEU A 444 -27.89 9.31 -5.07
C LEU A 444 -28.37 9.30 -3.61
N ALA A 445 -27.99 8.28 -2.84
CA ALA A 445 -28.36 8.16 -1.43
C ALA A 445 -27.80 9.29 -0.55
N PHE A 446 -26.53 9.66 -0.75
CA PHE A 446 -25.89 10.70 0.06
C PHE A 446 -26.37 12.11 -0.29
N PHE A 447 -26.41 12.46 -1.59
CA PHE A 447 -26.89 13.77 -2.02
C PHE A 447 -28.39 13.92 -1.78
N GLY A 448 -29.18 12.84 -1.88
CA GLY A 448 -30.61 12.87 -1.58
C GLY A 448 -30.89 13.38 -0.17
N ALA A 449 -30.28 12.75 0.85
CA ALA A 449 -30.42 13.20 2.22
C ALA A 449 -29.65 14.52 2.55
N GLY A 450 -28.65 14.89 1.74
CA GLY A 450 -27.74 16.00 2.04
C GLY A 450 -28.09 17.36 1.41
N VAL A 451 -28.57 17.38 0.17
CA VAL A 451 -28.72 18.64 -0.61
C VAL A 451 -29.83 19.53 -0.07
N ASN A 452 -30.92 18.94 0.40
CA ASN A 452 -32.04 19.67 0.97
C ASN A 452 -31.92 19.86 2.51
N LEU A 453 -30.79 19.46 3.10
CA LEU A 453 -30.61 19.40 4.55
C LEU A 453 -30.59 20.80 5.19
N VAL A 454 -30.19 21.87 4.46
CA VAL A 454 -30.35 23.27 4.90
C VAL A 454 -31.81 23.57 5.22
N LEU A 455 -32.73 23.26 4.29
CA LEU A 455 -34.16 23.52 4.45
C LEU A 455 -34.80 22.57 5.47
N PHE A 456 -34.25 21.38 5.71
CA PHE A 456 -34.64 20.55 6.86
C PHE A 456 -34.25 21.18 8.20
N LEU A 457 -33.03 21.75 8.32
CA LEU A 457 -32.60 22.45 9.53
C LEU A 457 -33.48 23.67 9.84
N THR A 458 -33.86 24.46 8.83
CA THR A 458 -34.72 25.64 9.04
C THR A 458 -36.19 25.27 9.23
N ARG A 459 -36.80 24.48 8.33
CA ARG A 459 -38.26 24.22 8.30
C ARG A 459 -38.73 23.13 9.26
N VAL A 460 -37.87 22.19 9.67
CA VAL A 460 -38.23 21.06 10.57
C VAL A 460 -37.57 21.19 11.94
N LEU A 461 -36.28 21.54 12.01
CA LEU A 461 -35.59 21.76 13.30
C LEU A 461 -35.70 23.20 13.84
N GLY A 462 -36.25 24.14 13.07
CA GLY A 462 -36.51 25.52 13.52
C GLY A 462 -35.25 26.38 13.70
N GLN A 463 -34.17 26.09 12.98
CA GLN A 463 -32.92 26.86 13.05
C GLN A 463 -32.98 28.11 12.19
N ASN A 464 -32.33 29.19 12.64
CA ASN A 464 -32.11 30.39 11.81
C ASN A 464 -31.19 30.04 10.63
N ASN A 465 -31.43 30.60 9.44
CA ASN A 465 -30.71 30.27 8.19
C ASN A 465 -29.18 30.31 8.34
N ALA A 466 -28.62 31.34 8.99
CA ALA A 466 -27.18 31.44 9.24
C ALA A 466 -26.62 30.28 10.09
N ILE A 467 -27.38 29.79 11.08
CA ILE A 467 -27.01 28.64 11.90
C ILE A 467 -27.11 27.35 11.07
N ALA A 468 -28.17 27.21 10.27
CA ALA A 468 -28.35 26.08 9.37
C ALA A 468 -27.21 25.99 8.33
N ALA A 469 -26.91 27.07 7.62
CA ALA A 469 -25.84 27.14 6.62
C ALA A 469 -24.45 26.85 7.23
N ASN A 470 -24.16 27.36 8.43
CA ASN A 470 -22.93 27.04 9.17
C ASN A 470 -22.87 25.56 9.57
N ASN A 471 -23.99 24.98 10.05
CA ASN A 471 -24.05 23.56 10.40
C ASN A 471 -23.88 22.64 9.18
N ILE A 472 -24.45 22.99 8.02
CA ILE A 472 -24.24 22.26 6.76
C ILE A 472 -22.82 22.43 6.22
N SER A 473 -22.20 23.60 6.38
CA SER A 473 -20.79 23.83 6.01
C SER A 473 -19.84 22.99 6.87
N ILE A 474 -20.08 22.91 8.19
CA ILE A 474 -19.31 22.05 9.11
C ILE A 474 -19.54 20.56 8.80
N TRP A 475 -20.78 20.16 8.54
CA TRP A 475 -21.11 18.78 8.16
C TRP A 475 -20.41 18.38 6.86
N THR A 476 -20.54 19.19 5.81
CA THR A 476 -19.91 18.97 4.49
C THR A 476 -18.38 18.96 4.60
N GLY A 477 -17.80 19.90 5.36
CA GLY A 477 -16.36 19.90 5.67
C GLY A 477 -15.92 18.60 6.37
N THR A 478 -16.76 18.05 7.26
CA THR A 478 -16.51 16.79 7.96
C THR A 478 -16.58 15.57 7.03
N VAL A 479 -17.54 15.52 6.10
CA VAL A 479 -17.64 14.45 5.07
C VAL A 479 -16.30 14.31 4.34
N TYR A 480 -15.78 15.41 3.82
CA TYR A 480 -14.52 15.42 3.07
C TYR A 480 -13.28 15.24 3.95
N LEU A 481 -13.34 15.58 5.25
CA LEU A 481 -12.29 15.25 6.21
C LEU A 481 -12.21 13.73 6.44
N CYS A 482 -13.35 13.04 6.49
CA CYS A 482 -13.42 11.58 6.61
C CYS A 482 -12.85 10.85 5.38
N SER A 483 -12.71 11.50 4.23
CA SER A 483 -11.98 10.95 3.07
C SER A 483 -10.49 10.75 3.34
N LEU A 484 -9.82 11.63 4.10
CA LEU A 484 -8.43 11.39 4.55
C LEU A 484 -8.36 10.14 5.44
N VAL A 485 -9.35 9.96 6.33
CA VAL A 485 -9.43 8.81 7.24
C VAL A 485 -9.65 7.50 6.48
N GLY A 486 -10.54 7.49 5.48
CA GLY A 486 -10.77 6.34 4.60
C GLY A 486 -9.52 5.95 3.81
N ALA A 487 -8.90 6.91 3.11
CA ALA A 487 -7.67 6.68 2.35
C ALA A 487 -6.52 6.16 3.25
N PHE A 488 -6.35 6.76 4.43
CA PHE A 488 -5.36 6.32 5.42
C PHE A 488 -5.60 4.87 5.89
N LEU A 489 -6.85 4.51 6.23
CA LEU A 489 -7.20 3.16 6.68
C LEU A 489 -7.06 2.11 5.57
N SER A 490 -7.41 2.48 4.33
CA SER A 490 -7.15 1.68 3.12
C SER A 490 -5.67 1.34 2.98
N ASP A 491 -4.83 2.35 2.78
CA ASP A 491 -3.46 2.14 2.31
C ASP A 491 -2.53 1.66 3.45
N SER A 492 -2.92 1.90 4.71
CA SER A 492 -2.12 1.53 5.89
C SER A 492 -2.49 0.20 6.54
N TYR A 493 -3.77 -0.23 6.51
CA TYR A 493 -4.24 -1.32 7.39
C TYR A 493 -5.23 -2.31 6.77
N TRP A 494 -6.31 -1.84 6.15
CA TRP A 494 -7.46 -2.69 5.78
C TRP A 494 -7.47 -3.09 4.30
N GLY A 495 -6.84 -2.32 3.43
CA GLY A 495 -6.96 -2.46 1.98
C GLY A 495 -8.28 -1.90 1.44
N ARG A 496 -8.23 -1.43 0.18
CA ARG A 496 -9.29 -0.64 -0.46
C ARG A 496 -10.68 -1.28 -0.36
N TYR A 497 -10.78 -2.58 -0.66
CA TYR A 497 -12.05 -3.33 -0.60
C TYR A 497 -12.72 -3.33 0.78
N LEU A 498 -11.96 -3.64 1.84
CA LEU A 498 -12.51 -3.78 3.18
C LEU A 498 -12.89 -2.42 3.76
N THR A 499 -12.09 -1.39 3.46
CA THR A 499 -12.43 -0.01 3.78
C THR A 499 -13.74 0.41 3.10
N CYS A 500 -13.90 0.21 1.79
CA CYS A 500 -15.16 0.46 1.09
C CYS A 500 -16.35 -0.22 1.78
N ALA A 501 -16.26 -1.53 2.05
CA ALA A 501 -17.35 -2.29 2.66
C ALA A 501 -17.75 -1.75 4.05
N ILE A 502 -16.78 -1.48 4.93
CA ILE A 502 -17.03 -0.97 6.28
C ILE A 502 -17.67 0.43 6.22
N PHE A 503 -17.12 1.32 5.40
CA PHE A 503 -17.63 2.70 5.29
C PHE A 503 -19.02 2.76 4.64
N GLN A 504 -19.35 1.87 3.69
CA GLN A 504 -20.71 1.75 3.16
C GLN A 504 -21.73 1.20 4.17
N VAL A 505 -21.36 0.22 5.00
CA VAL A 505 -22.23 -0.24 6.11
C VAL A 505 -22.53 0.92 7.06
N ILE A 506 -21.53 1.76 7.36
CA ILE A 506 -21.71 2.95 8.20
C ILE A 506 -22.62 4.00 7.54
N LEU A 507 -22.50 4.21 6.21
CA LEU A 507 -23.40 5.10 5.45
C LEU A 507 -24.86 4.61 5.52
N VAL A 508 -25.10 3.31 5.32
CA VAL A 508 -26.44 2.71 5.43
C VAL A 508 -27.01 2.91 6.84
N LEU A 509 -26.21 2.69 7.89
CA LEU A 509 -26.63 2.91 9.28
C LEU A 509 -26.97 4.39 9.55
N GLY A 510 -26.19 5.34 9.04
CA GLY A 510 -26.46 6.77 9.17
C GLY A 510 -27.77 7.20 8.50
N LEU A 511 -28.01 6.77 7.26
CA LEU A 511 -29.23 7.08 6.52
C LEU A 511 -30.48 6.39 7.12
N ALA A 512 -30.35 5.14 7.57
CA ALA A 512 -31.42 4.45 8.28
C ALA A 512 -31.78 5.15 9.61
N LEU A 513 -30.78 5.56 10.39
CA LEU A 513 -31.00 6.30 11.63
C LEU A 513 -31.65 7.67 11.37
N LEU A 514 -31.24 8.37 10.31
CA LEU A 514 -31.85 9.64 9.89
C LEU A 514 -33.33 9.46 9.50
N SER A 515 -33.64 8.41 8.75
CA SER A 515 -35.00 8.06 8.31
C SER A 515 -35.90 7.74 9.50
N VAL A 516 -35.41 6.93 10.46
CA VAL A 516 -36.13 6.58 11.70
C VAL A 516 -36.30 7.81 12.60
N ALA A 517 -35.25 8.62 12.79
CA ALA A 517 -35.33 9.83 13.61
C ALA A 517 -36.35 10.84 13.06
N SER A 518 -36.33 11.04 11.74
CA SER A 518 -37.24 11.94 11.05
C SER A 518 -38.69 11.47 11.14
N TRP A 519 -38.93 10.16 10.99
CA TRP A 519 -40.26 9.57 11.10
C TRP A 519 -40.84 9.59 12.53
N LEU A 520 -40.01 9.28 13.54
CA LEU A 520 -40.48 9.08 14.92
C LEU A 520 -40.45 10.35 15.77
N PHE A 521 -39.55 11.30 15.50
CA PHE A 521 -39.30 12.43 16.41
C PHE A 521 -39.42 13.83 15.79
N LEU A 522 -39.17 14.01 14.49
CA LEU A 522 -39.03 15.34 13.88
C LEU A 522 -40.24 15.76 13.02
N VAL A 523 -40.68 14.93 12.08
CA VAL A 523 -41.75 15.30 11.12
C VAL A 523 -43.14 15.07 11.75
N LYS A 524 -43.54 15.98 12.63
CA LYS A 524 -44.84 15.99 13.34
C LYS A 524 -45.53 17.35 13.23
N PRO A 525 -46.78 17.43 12.73
CA PRO A 525 -47.60 16.35 12.15
C PRO A 525 -47.02 15.80 10.83
N LYS A 526 -47.55 14.67 10.35
CA LYS A 526 -47.13 14.08 9.06
C LYS A 526 -47.33 15.11 7.93
N GLY A 527 -46.27 15.40 7.17
CA GLY A 527 -46.30 16.36 6.07
C GLY A 527 -45.96 17.80 6.45
N CYS A 528 -45.58 18.09 7.71
CA CYS A 528 -45.03 19.38 8.08
C CYS A 528 -43.64 19.63 7.45
N GLY A 529 -43.23 20.90 7.38
CA GLY A 529 -41.93 21.30 6.83
C GLY A 529 -41.95 21.58 5.32
N ASP A 530 -43.13 21.73 4.72
CA ASP A 530 -43.38 22.17 3.33
C ASP A 530 -43.30 23.69 3.14
N GLY A 531 -43.04 24.45 4.21
CA GLY A 531 -43.05 25.91 4.22
C GLY A 531 -44.42 26.56 4.50
N GLN A 532 -45.49 25.78 4.66
CA GLN A 532 -46.81 26.28 5.09
C GLN A 532 -47.26 25.66 6.42
N ILE A 533 -47.06 24.36 6.58
CA ILE A 533 -47.36 23.58 7.79
C ILE A 533 -46.10 23.52 8.64
N GLN A 534 -46.03 24.34 9.69
CA GLN A 534 -44.93 24.31 10.66
C GLN A 534 -44.90 22.97 11.43
N CYS A 535 -43.70 22.43 11.64
CA CYS A 535 -43.49 21.27 12.51
C CYS A 535 -43.54 21.65 13.99
N GLN A 536 -43.86 20.69 14.86
CA GLN A 536 -43.73 20.85 16.30
C GLN A 536 -42.24 20.93 16.70
N PRO A 537 -41.88 21.75 17.72
CA PRO A 537 -40.50 21.86 18.17
C PRO A 537 -39.86 20.50 18.51
N PRO A 538 -38.66 20.19 18.02
CA PRO A 538 -38.03 18.89 18.20
C PRO A 538 -37.58 18.69 19.65
N THR A 539 -37.68 17.45 20.15
CA THR A 539 -37.13 17.11 21.47
C THR A 539 -35.60 17.06 21.41
N SER A 540 -34.93 17.39 22.52
CA SER A 540 -33.46 17.33 22.62
C SER A 540 -32.89 15.95 22.20
N MET A 541 -33.61 14.87 22.53
CA MET A 541 -33.28 13.51 22.08
C MET A 541 -33.40 13.35 20.55
N GLY A 542 -34.48 13.85 19.94
CA GLY A 542 -34.66 13.83 18.48
C GLY A 542 -33.55 14.59 17.75
N THR A 543 -33.21 15.79 18.22
CA THR A 543 -32.10 16.60 17.69
C THR A 543 -30.74 15.90 17.87
N SER A 544 -30.50 15.23 18.99
CA SER A 544 -29.25 14.49 19.25
C SER A 544 -29.10 13.28 18.32
N VAL A 545 -30.18 12.50 18.13
CA VAL A 545 -30.18 11.34 17.22
C VAL A 545 -30.05 11.79 15.76
N PHE A 546 -30.66 12.93 15.38
CA PHE A 546 -30.46 13.55 14.07
C PHE A 546 -28.99 13.89 13.80
N TYR A 547 -28.33 14.60 14.71
CA TYR A 547 -26.92 14.94 14.53
C TYR A 547 -26.03 13.70 14.46
N LEU A 548 -26.27 12.72 15.33
CA LEU A 548 -25.57 11.43 15.27
C LEU A 548 -25.76 10.75 13.90
N ALA A 549 -26.98 10.74 13.35
CA ALA A 549 -27.28 10.14 12.06
C ALA A 549 -26.56 10.82 10.89
N ILE A 550 -26.60 12.16 10.80
CA ILE A 550 -25.97 12.87 9.69
C ILE A 550 -24.44 12.79 9.77
N TYR A 551 -23.83 12.84 10.97
CA TYR A 551 -22.38 12.67 11.11
C TYR A 551 -21.93 11.23 10.87
N LEU A 552 -22.77 10.23 11.18
CA LEU A 552 -22.51 8.83 10.81
C LEU A 552 -22.56 8.63 9.29
N ALA A 553 -23.55 9.23 8.61
CA ALA A 553 -23.63 9.24 7.15
C ALA A 553 -22.43 9.97 6.50
N ALA A 554 -21.99 11.09 7.07
CA ALA A 554 -20.81 11.82 6.63
C ALA A 554 -19.52 10.99 6.74
N PHE A 555 -19.31 10.33 7.89
CA PHE A 555 -18.18 9.42 8.08
C PHE A 555 -18.21 8.30 7.05
N GLY A 556 -19.38 7.67 6.88
CA GLY A 556 -19.63 6.58 5.92
C GLY A 556 -19.33 6.96 4.46
N TYR A 557 -19.98 7.99 3.91
CA TYR A 557 -19.76 8.41 2.53
C TYR A 557 -18.33 8.93 2.31
N GLY A 558 -17.84 9.75 3.24
CA GLY A 558 -16.52 10.36 3.19
C GLY A 558 -15.39 9.34 3.03
N GLY A 559 -15.34 8.31 3.88
CA GLY A 559 -14.28 7.28 3.81
C GLY A 559 -14.44 6.29 2.65
N HIS A 560 -15.65 6.10 2.14
CA HIS A 560 -15.92 5.30 0.94
C HIS A 560 -15.38 5.97 -0.34
N GLN A 561 -15.65 7.25 -0.55
CA GLN A 561 -15.45 7.93 -1.84
C GLN A 561 -14.02 7.86 -2.45
N PRO A 562 -12.91 8.06 -1.73
CA PRO A 562 -11.57 7.95 -2.33
C PRO A 562 -11.11 6.50 -2.54
N THR A 563 -11.66 5.56 -1.76
CA THR A 563 -11.22 4.15 -1.79
C THR A 563 -11.92 3.35 -2.88
N ILE A 564 -13.17 3.69 -3.22
CA ILE A 564 -13.94 3.05 -4.31
C ILE A 564 -13.40 3.44 -5.70
N ALA A 565 -12.96 4.69 -5.88
CA ALA A 565 -12.37 5.16 -7.13
C ALA A 565 -11.04 4.46 -7.45
N THR A 566 -10.15 4.36 -6.45
CA THR A 566 -8.87 3.64 -6.58
C THR A 566 -9.08 2.13 -6.72
N PHE A 567 -10.01 1.53 -5.98
CA PHE A 567 -10.38 0.11 -6.13
C PHE A 567 -10.96 -0.22 -7.51
N GLY A 568 -11.69 0.71 -8.12
CA GLY A 568 -12.21 0.56 -9.48
C GLY A 568 -11.12 0.58 -10.55
N ALA A 569 -10.12 1.45 -10.40
CA ALA A 569 -8.95 1.46 -11.28
C ALA A 569 -8.09 0.19 -11.13
N ASP A 570 -8.03 -0.42 -9.94
CA ASP A 570 -7.36 -1.70 -9.70
C ASP A 570 -7.98 -2.88 -10.45
N GLN A 571 -9.19 -2.75 -11.00
CA GLN A 571 -9.82 -3.83 -11.77
C GLN A 571 -9.21 -4.01 -13.17
N PHE A 572 -8.25 -3.16 -13.58
CA PHE A 572 -7.57 -3.20 -14.88
C PHE A 572 -6.05 -3.31 -14.72
N ASP A 573 -5.39 -4.00 -15.66
CA ASP A 573 -3.92 -4.14 -15.67
C ASP A 573 -3.20 -2.83 -15.99
N GLU A 574 -1.89 -2.77 -15.72
CA GLU A 574 -1.06 -1.59 -16.04
C GLU A 574 -0.90 -1.40 -17.55
N THR A 575 -0.92 -2.48 -18.33
CA THR A 575 -1.00 -2.47 -19.80
C THR A 575 -2.33 -1.93 -20.35
N GLN A 576 -3.31 -1.60 -19.50
CA GLN A 576 -4.67 -1.19 -19.88
C GLN A 576 -4.98 0.27 -19.47
N GLU A 577 -4.02 1.18 -19.64
CA GLU A 577 -4.17 2.61 -19.30
C GLU A 577 -5.41 3.25 -19.93
N THR A 578 -5.71 2.90 -21.19
CA THR A 578 -6.91 3.38 -21.90
C THR A 578 -8.22 2.93 -21.23
N ALA A 579 -8.25 1.73 -20.64
CA ALA A 579 -9.40 1.24 -19.88
C ALA A 579 -9.51 1.92 -18.51
N LYS A 580 -8.39 2.19 -17.83
CA LYS A 580 -8.35 2.97 -16.58
C LYS A 580 -8.84 4.40 -16.79
N ALA A 581 -8.37 5.07 -17.83
CA ALA A 581 -8.84 6.41 -18.21
C ALA A 581 -10.34 6.40 -18.55
N ALA A 582 -10.81 5.39 -19.30
CA ALA A 582 -12.23 5.23 -19.59
C ALA A 582 -13.07 4.97 -18.32
N PHE A 583 -12.57 4.17 -17.37
CA PHE A 583 -13.23 3.92 -16.09
C PHE A 583 -13.45 5.21 -15.30
N PHE A 584 -12.43 6.06 -15.14
CA PHE A 584 -12.59 7.35 -14.43
C PHE A 584 -13.61 8.27 -15.10
N ASN A 585 -13.67 8.29 -16.44
CA ASN A 585 -14.70 9.03 -17.17
C ASN A 585 -16.11 8.49 -16.83
N TYR A 586 -16.33 7.17 -16.86
CA TYR A 586 -17.61 6.58 -16.50
C TYR A 586 -17.96 6.75 -15.01
N PHE A 587 -16.96 6.75 -14.12
CA PHE A 587 -17.13 6.98 -12.68
C PHE A 587 -17.67 8.38 -12.40
N TYR A 588 -17.15 9.39 -13.09
CA TYR A 588 -17.64 10.76 -12.99
C TYR A 588 -19.05 10.92 -13.57
N VAL A 589 -19.38 10.22 -14.66
CA VAL A 589 -20.76 10.17 -15.21
C VAL A 589 -21.73 9.49 -14.23
N ALA A 590 -21.32 8.39 -13.59
CA ALA A 590 -22.16 7.69 -12.61
C ALA A 590 -22.45 8.55 -11.36
N LEU A 591 -21.43 9.23 -10.84
CA LEU A 591 -21.55 10.21 -9.75
C LEU A 591 -22.53 11.33 -10.11
N ASN A 592 -22.31 12.00 -11.24
CA ASN A 592 -23.18 13.09 -11.70
C ASN A 592 -24.62 12.62 -11.95
N SER A 593 -24.82 11.41 -12.49
CA SER A 593 -26.16 10.84 -12.71
C SER A 593 -26.90 10.59 -11.40
N GLY A 594 -26.24 10.05 -10.38
CA GLY A 594 -26.83 9.86 -9.05
C GLY A 594 -27.22 11.18 -8.38
N SER A 595 -26.34 12.19 -8.48
CA SER A 595 -26.60 13.55 -7.97
C SER A 595 -27.76 14.23 -8.71
N LEU A 596 -27.85 14.09 -10.03
CA LEU A 596 -28.94 14.69 -10.83
C LEU A 596 -30.33 14.13 -10.46
N ILE A 597 -30.42 12.81 -10.22
CA ILE A 597 -31.67 12.15 -9.81
C ILE A 597 -32.07 12.59 -8.39
N SER A 598 -31.10 12.69 -7.48
CA SER A 598 -31.27 13.27 -6.14
C SER A 598 -31.86 14.69 -6.23
N ASN A 599 -31.17 15.59 -6.94
CA ASN A 599 -31.43 17.03 -6.90
C ASN A 599 -32.70 17.45 -7.67
N THR A 600 -33.35 16.49 -8.34
CA THR A 600 -34.62 16.67 -9.04
C THR A 600 -35.75 15.92 -8.36
N ILE A 601 -35.65 14.60 -8.18
CA ILE A 601 -36.77 13.76 -7.71
C ILE A 601 -36.88 13.78 -6.18
N LEU A 602 -35.76 13.59 -5.45
CA LEU A 602 -35.79 13.51 -3.98
C LEU A 602 -36.02 14.89 -3.37
N VAL A 603 -35.28 15.90 -3.85
CA VAL A 603 -35.47 17.31 -3.44
C VAL A 603 -36.92 17.78 -3.67
N TYR A 604 -37.56 17.39 -4.78
CA TYR A 604 -38.99 17.71 -5.01
C TYR A 604 -39.93 17.02 -4.01
N LEU A 605 -39.71 15.75 -3.65
CA LEU A 605 -40.51 15.09 -2.63
C LEU A 605 -40.36 15.77 -1.26
N GLU A 606 -39.14 16.11 -0.91
CA GLU A 606 -38.75 16.71 0.37
C GLU A 606 -39.27 18.14 0.55
N ASP A 607 -39.11 19.01 -0.46
CA ASP A 607 -39.64 20.39 -0.45
C ASP A 607 -41.17 20.41 -0.32
N ASN A 608 -41.87 19.39 -0.84
CA ASN A 608 -43.31 19.16 -0.64
C ASN A 608 -43.64 18.45 0.70
N GLY A 609 -42.79 18.59 1.72
CA GLY A 609 -43.02 18.08 3.09
C GLY A 609 -42.89 16.56 3.25
N LYS A 610 -42.49 15.80 2.21
CA LYS A 610 -42.41 14.32 2.26
C LYS A 610 -41.03 13.82 2.70
N TRP A 611 -40.33 14.60 3.51
CA TRP A 611 -38.99 14.35 4.09
C TRP A 611 -38.72 12.88 4.46
N THR A 612 -39.63 12.25 5.21
CA THR A 612 -39.49 10.83 5.61
C THR A 612 -39.38 9.87 4.43
N ILE A 613 -40.05 10.14 3.31
CA ILE A 613 -40.02 9.30 2.11
C ILE A 613 -38.70 9.50 1.35
N GLY A 614 -38.19 10.74 1.26
CA GLY A 614 -36.89 11.04 0.64
C GLY A 614 -35.72 10.34 1.35
N PHE A 615 -35.70 10.39 2.69
CA PHE A 615 -34.66 9.70 3.48
C PHE A 615 -34.77 8.17 3.42
N TRP A 616 -35.99 7.60 3.42
CA TRP A 616 -36.16 6.14 3.21
C TRP A 616 -35.77 5.70 1.79
N ALA A 617 -36.05 6.49 0.75
CA ALA A 617 -35.59 6.22 -0.61
C ALA A 617 -34.06 6.28 -0.71
N SER A 618 -33.44 7.27 -0.06
CA SER A 618 -31.98 7.38 0.07
C SER A 618 -31.38 6.15 0.76
N THR A 619 -31.96 5.72 1.88
CA THR A 619 -31.55 4.51 2.62
C THR A 619 -31.67 3.26 1.75
N GLY A 620 -32.77 3.11 1.00
CA GLY A 620 -32.96 2.01 0.05
C GLY A 620 -31.88 1.98 -1.04
N SER A 621 -31.56 3.13 -1.62
CA SER A 621 -30.49 3.25 -2.63
C SER A 621 -29.11 2.84 -2.06
N ALA A 622 -28.78 3.25 -0.83
CA ALA A 622 -27.54 2.85 -0.18
C ALA A 622 -27.47 1.33 0.12
N ILE A 623 -28.60 0.70 0.48
CA ILE A 623 -28.68 -0.75 0.67
C ILE A 623 -28.46 -1.49 -0.66
N VAL A 624 -29.10 -1.05 -1.74
CA VAL A 624 -28.92 -1.66 -3.08
C VAL A 624 -27.48 -1.48 -3.58
N ALA A 625 -26.85 -0.32 -3.32
CA ALA A 625 -25.44 -0.08 -3.61
C ALA A 625 -24.54 -1.11 -2.90
N LEU A 626 -24.66 -1.23 -1.58
CA LEU A 626 -23.87 -2.17 -0.76
C LEU A 626 -24.09 -3.63 -1.18
N VAL A 627 -25.32 -4.03 -1.52
CA VAL A 627 -25.61 -5.39 -2.01
C VAL A 627 -24.95 -5.62 -3.38
N ALA A 628 -25.07 -4.68 -4.32
CA ALA A 628 -24.42 -4.79 -5.63
C ALA A 628 -22.89 -4.84 -5.52
N TYR A 629 -22.31 -4.07 -4.58
CA TYR A 629 -20.89 -4.09 -4.27
C TYR A 629 -20.44 -5.47 -3.75
N LEU A 630 -21.13 -6.02 -2.75
CA LEU A 630 -20.78 -7.32 -2.14
C LEU A 630 -21.02 -8.52 -3.07
N LEU A 631 -21.93 -8.43 -4.05
CA LEU A 631 -22.15 -9.47 -5.06
C LEU A 631 -20.97 -9.60 -6.04
N GLY A 632 -20.18 -8.54 -6.26
CA GLY A 632 -18.99 -8.58 -7.12
C GLY A 632 -17.75 -9.23 -6.49
N SER A 633 -17.73 -9.37 -5.15
CA SER A 633 -16.57 -9.81 -4.36
C SER A 633 -15.82 -11.07 -4.84
N PRO A 634 -16.46 -12.18 -5.26
CA PRO A 634 -15.71 -13.37 -5.70
C PRO A 634 -14.85 -13.15 -6.96
N GLY A 635 -15.05 -12.06 -7.71
CA GLY A 635 -14.34 -11.77 -8.96
C GLY A 635 -13.53 -10.47 -8.99
N TYR A 636 -13.56 -9.62 -7.95
CA TYR A 636 -12.71 -8.43 -7.90
C TYR A 636 -11.20 -8.79 -7.88
N ARG A 637 -10.37 -7.88 -8.41
CA ARG A 637 -8.93 -7.84 -8.16
C ARG A 637 -8.66 -7.12 -6.83
N TYR A 638 -7.69 -7.61 -6.06
CA TYR A 638 -7.35 -7.11 -4.72
C TYR A 638 -5.88 -6.69 -4.67
N MET A 639 -5.61 -5.40 -4.44
CA MET A 639 -4.26 -4.91 -4.15
C MET A 639 -3.89 -5.10 -2.67
N LYS A 640 -2.61 -5.36 -2.38
CA LYS A 640 -2.06 -5.43 -1.02
C LYS A 640 -1.74 -4.02 -0.50
N PRO A 641 -2.00 -3.67 0.78
CA PRO A 641 -1.60 -2.38 1.34
C PRO A 641 -0.07 -2.21 1.37
N CYS A 642 0.44 -1.04 0.98
CA CYS A 642 1.89 -0.73 0.99
C CYS A 642 2.42 -0.34 2.38
N GLY A 643 1.54 -0.26 3.39
CA GLY A 643 1.89 0.07 4.76
C GLY A 643 1.96 1.58 5.01
N ASN A 644 1.81 1.94 6.29
CA ASN A 644 1.50 3.30 6.71
C ASN A 644 2.53 4.34 6.21
N PRO A 645 2.12 5.36 5.41
CA PRO A 645 3.03 6.38 4.88
C PRO A 645 3.38 7.47 5.90
N ILE A 646 2.51 7.78 6.86
CA ILE A 646 2.72 8.92 7.77
C ILE A 646 4.00 8.74 8.62
N PRO A 647 4.28 7.57 9.22
CA PRO A 647 5.56 7.31 9.88
C PRO A 647 6.76 7.41 8.94
N ARG A 648 6.66 7.03 7.65
CA ARG A 648 7.77 7.13 6.69
C ARG A 648 8.17 8.59 6.45
N VAL A 649 7.17 9.45 6.24
CA VAL A 649 7.35 10.89 6.05
C VAL A 649 7.89 11.55 7.32
N VAL A 650 7.34 11.24 8.49
CA VAL A 650 7.81 11.80 9.77
C VAL A 650 9.21 11.28 10.14
N GLN A 651 9.55 10.04 9.77
CA GLN A 651 10.91 9.48 9.92
C GLN A 651 11.95 10.33 9.20
N VAL A 652 11.70 10.75 7.96
CA VAL A 652 12.59 11.64 7.20
C VAL A 652 12.81 12.95 7.93
N PHE A 653 11.75 13.63 8.40
CA PHE A 653 11.89 14.87 9.16
C PHE A 653 12.68 14.67 10.47
N VAL A 654 12.44 13.57 11.20
CA VAL A 654 13.16 13.26 12.45
C VAL A 654 14.63 12.91 12.20
N ALA A 655 14.94 12.15 11.15
CA ALA A 655 16.31 11.82 10.78
C ALA A 655 17.08 13.04 10.26
N ALA A 656 16.47 13.86 9.39
CA ALA A 656 17.08 15.08 8.85
C ALA A 656 17.35 16.15 9.95
N THR A 657 16.45 16.31 10.92
CA THR A 657 16.67 17.21 12.06
C THR A 657 17.71 16.69 13.04
N ARG A 658 17.75 15.38 13.33
CA ARG A 658 18.85 14.74 14.09
C ARG A 658 20.20 14.90 13.41
N LYS A 659 20.23 14.79 12.08
CA LYS A 659 21.44 14.93 11.24
C LYS A 659 21.64 16.35 10.71
N TRP A 660 21.04 17.38 11.32
CA TRP A 660 21.10 18.76 10.81
C TRP A 660 22.54 19.31 10.65
N GLY A 661 23.46 18.91 11.53
CA GLY A 661 24.90 19.24 11.44
C GLY A 661 25.71 18.35 10.51
N ALA A 662 25.13 17.28 9.94
CA ALA A 662 25.84 16.39 9.03
C ALA A 662 26.05 17.04 7.66
N THR A 663 27.20 16.71 7.05
CA THR A 663 27.58 17.10 5.69
C THR A 663 28.08 15.87 4.95
N LEU A 664 27.69 15.74 3.68
CA LEU A 664 28.15 14.66 2.81
C LEU A 664 29.61 14.93 2.43
N LYS A 665 30.51 13.95 2.62
CA LYS A 665 31.92 14.11 2.23
C LYS A 665 32.07 13.87 0.72
N PRO A 666 33.03 14.52 0.03
CA PRO A 666 33.27 14.26 -1.38
C PRO A 666 33.57 12.78 -1.64
N GLY A 667 32.69 12.10 -2.37
CA GLY A 667 32.79 10.66 -2.68
C GLY A 667 32.14 9.71 -1.67
N GLU A 668 31.30 10.18 -0.74
CA GLU A 668 30.30 9.34 -0.08
C GLU A 668 28.93 9.53 -0.76
N GLU A 669 28.22 8.44 -1.04
CA GLU A 669 26.88 8.44 -1.65
C GLU A 669 25.77 8.45 -0.58
N LEU A 670 24.54 8.80 -0.97
CA LEU A 670 23.35 8.76 -0.11
C LEU A 670 22.83 7.32 0.05
N TYR A 671 22.24 7.01 1.20
CA TYR A 671 21.79 5.66 1.54
C TYR A 671 20.54 5.23 0.75
N GLU A 672 20.64 4.12 0.01
CA GLU A 672 19.52 3.41 -0.61
C GLU A 672 19.79 1.89 -0.51
N VAL A 673 18.74 1.08 -0.56
CA VAL A 673 18.85 -0.39 -0.53
C VAL A 673 19.37 -0.92 -1.87
N GLU A 674 20.18 -1.98 -1.88
CA GLU A 674 20.69 -2.59 -3.12
C GLU A 674 19.59 -3.31 -3.94
N GLY A 675 19.80 -3.46 -5.25
CA GLY A 675 18.85 -4.09 -6.18
C GLY A 675 17.81 -3.13 -6.79
N SER A 676 16.77 -3.69 -7.44
CA SER A 676 15.74 -2.93 -8.18
C SER A 676 14.53 -2.52 -7.31
N MET A 677 14.30 -3.20 -6.19
CA MET A 677 13.19 -2.94 -5.28
C MET A 677 13.55 -1.83 -4.27
N SER A 678 12.59 -1.00 -3.87
CA SER A 678 12.77 -0.05 -2.77
C SER A 678 12.62 -0.73 -1.40
N ALA A 679 12.99 -0.04 -0.32
CA ALA A 679 12.70 -0.46 1.05
C ALA A 679 11.18 -0.55 1.37
N ILE A 680 10.33 -0.01 0.50
CA ILE A 680 8.87 0.04 0.67
C ILE A 680 8.25 -1.08 -0.18
N LYS A 681 7.66 -2.08 0.49
CA LYS A 681 7.05 -3.23 -0.18
C LYS A 681 5.93 -2.78 -1.12
N GLY A 682 6.13 -2.95 -2.42
CA GLY A 682 5.18 -2.56 -3.46
C GLY A 682 5.42 -1.17 -4.07
N SER A 683 6.48 -0.45 -3.70
CA SER A 683 6.87 0.82 -4.36
C SER A 683 8.15 0.66 -5.17
N ARG A 684 8.19 1.33 -6.33
CA ARG A 684 9.42 1.52 -7.11
C ARG A 684 10.37 2.48 -6.37
N LYS A 685 11.65 2.47 -6.76
CA LYS A 685 12.63 3.48 -6.34
C LYS A 685 12.38 4.80 -7.05
N ILE A 686 12.69 5.90 -6.38
CA ILE A 686 12.56 7.27 -6.92
C ILE A 686 13.96 7.87 -7.08
N GLY A 687 14.21 8.59 -8.19
CA GLY A 687 15.47 9.26 -8.45
C GLY A 687 15.72 10.41 -7.48
N HIS A 688 16.99 10.63 -7.10
CA HIS A 688 17.36 11.73 -6.20
C HIS A 688 17.20 13.10 -6.88
N THR A 689 16.50 14.04 -6.25
CA THR A 689 16.43 15.44 -6.72
C THR A 689 17.28 16.39 -5.89
N ASP A 690 17.91 17.35 -6.55
CA ASP A 690 18.85 18.31 -5.94
C ASP A 690 18.18 19.46 -5.14
N GLU A 691 16.84 19.49 -5.10
CA GLU A 691 16.07 20.43 -4.26
C GLU A 691 15.87 19.91 -2.84
N LEU A 692 15.56 20.82 -1.91
CA LEU A 692 15.29 20.50 -0.49
C LEU A 692 16.42 19.70 0.20
N ARG A 693 17.68 20.01 -0.16
CA ARG A 693 18.95 19.44 0.40
C ARG A 693 19.09 19.40 1.92
N CYS A 694 18.18 20.01 2.68
CA CYS A 694 18.08 19.81 4.13
C CYS A 694 17.54 18.43 4.52
N LEU A 695 16.72 17.80 3.68
CA LEU A 695 16.08 16.49 3.93
C LEU A 695 16.98 15.31 3.58
N ASP A 696 17.88 15.45 2.61
CA ASP A 696 18.89 14.43 2.24
C ASP A 696 19.80 14.05 3.41
N LYS A 697 19.89 14.91 4.42
CA LYS A 697 20.55 14.62 5.70
C LYS A 697 19.99 13.38 6.40
N ALA A 698 18.73 13.00 6.15
CA ALA A 698 18.14 11.74 6.62
C ALA A 698 18.80 10.49 6.00
N ALA A 699 19.29 10.60 4.76
CA ALA A 699 19.96 9.53 4.01
C ALA A 699 21.50 9.59 4.09
N ILE A 700 22.09 10.55 4.80
CA ILE A 700 23.53 10.55 5.09
C ILE A 700 23.83 9.45 6.12
N VAL A 701 24.69 8.50 5.74
CA VAL A 701 25.23 7.48 6.65
C VAL A 701 26.28 8.12 7.56
N THR A 702 26.09 8.02 8.87
CA THR A 702 27.05 8.52 9.88
C THR A 702 27.88 7.39 10.49
N GLU A 703 28.98 7.74 11.15
CA GLU A 703 29.80 6.78 11.90
C GLU A 703 29.06 6.12 13.08
N GLU A 704 27.96 6.72 13.56
CA GLU A 704 27.07 6.07 14.54
C GLU A 704 26.14 5.03 13.91
N ASP A 705 25.69 5.26 12.67
CA ASP A 705 24.87 4.29 11.92
C ASP A 705 25.74 3.08 11.53
N ARG A 706 26.97 3.32 11.04
CA ARG A 706 27.96 2.28 10.72
C ARG A 706 28.33 1.38 11.92
N ARG A 707 28.17 1.86 13.15
CA ARG A 707 28.47 1.12 14.39
C ARG A 707 27.28 0.33 14.94
N ARG A 708 26.07 0.50 14.39
CA ARG A 708 24.85 -0.21 14.82
C ARG A 708 24.39 -1.15 13.71
N GLN A 709 24.76 -2.42 13.80
CA GLN A 709 24.17 -3.48 12.96
C GLN A 709 22.65 -3.48 13.18
N GLY A 710 21.90 -3.03 12.16
CA GLY A 710 20.49 -2.68 12.27
C GLY A 710 20.24 -1.20 12.61
N SER A 711 20.41 -0.31 11.62
CA SER A 711 20.01 1.10 11.75
C SER A 711 18.49 1.25 11.79
N SER A 712 17.98 2.08 12.71
CA SER A 712 16.53 2.31 12.82
C SER A 712 16.03 3.31 11.76
N PRO A 713 14.82 3.12 11.20
CA PRO A 713 14.23 4.07 10.25
C PRO A 713 14.05 5.50 10.77
N TRP A 714 14.15 5.72 12.09
CA TRP A 714 14.10 7.03 12.74
C TRP A 714 15.47 7.71 12.87
N GLN A 715 16.53 7.11 12.31
CA GLN A 715 17.90 7.63 12.32
C GLN A 715 18.50 7.65 10.90
N LEU A 716 18.20 6.64 10.08
CA LEU A 716 18.62 6.55 8.69
C LEU A 716 17.41 6.21 7.81
N CYS A 717 17.19 6.99 6.76
CA CYS A 717 16.13 6.78 5.78
C CYS A 717 16.74 6.57 4.38
N THR A 718 16.04 5.85 3.50
CA THR A 718 16.45 5.68 2.10
C THR A 718 16.24 6.94 1.26
N ILE A 719 16.98 7.11 0.17
CA ILE A 719 16.71 8.13 -0.86
C ILE A 719 15.23 8.09 -1.26
N THR A 720 14.69 6.91 -1.58
CA THR A 720 13.29 6.75 -1.97
C THR A 720 12.32 7.33 -0.93
N GLN A 721 12.53 7.08 0.37
CA GLN A 721 11.72 7.70 1.44
C GLN A 721 11.90 9.22 1.52
N VAL A 722 13.11 9.73 1.32
CA VAL A 722 13.39 11.18 1.31
C VAL A 722 12.68 11.86 0.14
N GLU A 723 12.71 11.27 -1.05
CA GLU A 723 12.06 11.81 -2.25
C GLU A 723 10.52 11.67 -2.18
N GLU A 724 9.96 10.60 -1.54
CA GLU A 724 8.53 10.56 -1.17
C GLU A 724 8.14 11.80 -0.34
N ALA A 725 8.91 12.12 0.69
CA ALA A 725 8.67 13.27 1.56
C ALA A 725 8.89 14.62 0.85
N LYS A 726 9.91 14.75 0.00
CA LYS A 726 10.14 15.94 -0.83
C LYS A 726 8.97 16.20 -1.78
N CYS A 727 8.44 15.17 -2.44
CA CYS A 727 7.34 15.33 -3.38
C CYS A 727 6.08 15.90 -2.70
N MET A 728 5.71 15.37 -1.52
CA MET A 728 4.61 15.93 -0.72
C MET A 728 4.80 17.42 -0.41
N ILE A 729 6.02 17.85 -0.08
CA ILE A 729 6.33 19.25 0.21
C ILE A 729 6.21 20.13 -1.04
N ARG A 730 6.65 19.65 -2.22
CA ARG A 730 6.46 20.35 -3.51
C ARG A 730 4.98 20.57 -3.84
N MET A 731 4.12 19.61 -3.50
CA MET A 731 2.69 19.66 -3.80
C MET A 731 1.89 20.58 -2.86
N MET A 732 2.38 20.83 -1.64
CA MET A 732 1.67 21.63 -0.62
C MET A 732 1.34 23.09 -1.03
N PRO A 733 2.23 23.88 -1.65
CA PRO A 733 1.89 25.25 -2.07
C PRO A 733 0.72 25.31 -3.07
N ILE A 734 0.68 24.37 -4.03
CA ILE A 734 -0.42 24.25 -5.00
C ILE A 734 -1.70 23.79 -4.30
N TRP A 735 -1.59 22.84 -3.37
CA TRP A 735 -2.71 22.37 -2.55
C TRP A 735 -3.36 23.52 -1.77
N LEU A 736 -2.57 24.40 -1.15
CA LEU A 736 -3.08 25.55 -0.40
C LEU A 736 -3.95 26.48 -1.27
N CYS A 737 -3.57 26.74 -2.53
CA CYS A 737 -4.40 27.54 -3.44
C CYS A 737 -5.74 26.87 -3.78
N THR A 738 -5.77 25.54 -3.93
CA THR A 738 -7.03 24.81 -4.20
C THR A 738 -8.09 24.93 -3.09
N ILE A 739 -7.69 25.38 -1.88
CA ILE A 739 -8.62 25.71 -0.79
C ILE A 739 -9.49 26.92 -1.15
N MET A 740 -8.95 27.94 -1.84
CA MET A 740 -9.73 29.13 -2.21
C MET A 740 -10.77 28.81 -3.28
N TYR A 741 -10.42 28.01 -4.30
CA TYR A 741 -11.39 27.43 -5.23
C TYR A 741 -12.50 26.67 -4.47
N SER A 742 -12.12 25.90 -3.45
CA SER A 742 -13.06 25.11 -2.65
C SER A 742 -14.02 26.00 -1.83
N VAL A 743 -13.60 27.18 -1.38
CA VAL A 743 -14.51 28.21 -0.81
C VAL A 743 -15.51 28.67 -1.85
N LEU A 744 -15.09 28.97 -3.09
CA LEU A 744 -16.01 29.41 -4.15
C LEU A 744 -17.03 28.34 -4.52
N PHE A 745 -16.58 27.08 -4.66
CA PHE A 745 -17.43 25.93 -4.95
C PHE A 745 -18.50 25.69 -3.87
N THR A 746 -18.13 25.88 -2.60
CA THR A 746 -19.05 25.72 -1.44
C THR A 746 -20.27 26.65 -1.50
N GLN A 747 -20.18 27.80 -2.20
CA GLN A 747 -21.30 28.74 -2.34
C GLN A 747 -22.48 28.12 -3.15
N MET A 748 -22.19 27.18 -4.07
CA MET A 748 -23.19 26.50 -4.91
C MET A 748 -24.25 25.74 -4.11
N ALA A 749 -23.86 25.18 -2.96
CA ALA A 749 -24.69 24.37 -2.08
C ALA A 749 -25.22 25.15 -0.85
N SER A 750 -24.88 26.44 -0.73
CA SER A 750 -25.22 27.28 0.42
C SER A 750 -25.83 28.61 -0.02
N LEU A 751 -25.04 29.67 -0.19
CA LEU A 751 -25.55 31.01 -0.48
C LEU A 751 -26.28 31.11 -1.83
N TYR A 752 -25.98 30.26 -2.82
CA TYR A 752 -26.75 30.21 -4.08
C TYR A 752 -28.16 29.62 -3.85
N VAL A 753 -28.34 28.71 -2.89
CA VAL A 753 -29.65 28.13 -2.54
C VAL A 753 -30.48 29.12 -1.74
N GLU A 754 -29.88 29.74 -0.73
CA GLU A 754 -30.48 30.84 0.07
C GLU A 754 -30.91 32.01 -0.84
N GLN A 755 -30.07 32.41 -1.79
CA GLN A 755 -30.42 33.41 -2.83
C GLN A 755 -31.62 32.98 -3.68
N GLY A 756 -31.74 31.68 -3.99
CA GLY A 756 -32.82 31.15 -4.83
C GLY A 756 -34.18 31.06 -4.12
N ASP A 757 -34.20 30.88 -2.79
CA ASP A 757 -35.45 30.81 -1.99
C ASP A 757 -36.17 32.18 -1.91
N VAL A 758 -35.41 33.29 -1.99
CA VAL A 758 -35.93 34.67 -2.08
C VAL A 758 -36.18 35.16 -3.52
N MET A 759 -36.31 34.25 -4.50
CA MET A 759 -36.61 34.53 -5.91
C MET A 759 -37.90 33.87 -6.40
N ASP A 760 -38.51 34.40 -7.46
CA ASP A 760 -39.71 33.80 -8.06
C ASP A 760 -39.38 32.47 -8.73
N THR A 761 -39.82 31.39 -8.08
CA THR A 761 -39.54 29.98 -8.40
C THR A 761 -40.66 29.33 -9.20
N ARG A 762 -41.65 30.11 -9.67
CA ARG A 762 -42.83 29.61 -10.41
C ARG A 762 -42.60 29.51 -11.93
N ILE A 763 -42.95 28.35 -12.48
CA ILE A 763 -43.13 28.10 -13.92
C ILE A 763 -44.62 27.82 -14.15
N GLY A 764 -45.39 28.88 -14.40
CA GLY A 764 -46.85 28.79 -14.45
C GLY A 764 -47.40 28.27 -13.11
N ASN A 765 -47.94 27.05 -13.12
CA ASN A 765 -48.54 26.41 -11.95
C ASN A 765 -47.58 25.55 -11.12
N PHE A 766 -46.31 25.39 -11.55
CA PHE A 766 -45.32 24.56 -10.86
C PHE A 766 -44.30 25.43 -10.10
N LYS A 767 -44.04 25.14 -8.81
CA LYS A 767 -42.95 25.76 -8.04
C LYS A 767 -41.72 24.84 -8.08
N ILE A 768 -40.56 25.34 -8.50
CA ILE A 768 -39.28 24.64 -8.43
C ILE A 768 -38.64 24.87 -7.05
N PRO A 769 -38.18 23.83 -6.34
CA PRO A 769 -37.37 24.00 -5.13
C PRO A 769 -36.04 24.71 -5.46
N ALA A 770 -35.65 25.73 -4.69
CA ALA A 770 -34.44 26.52 -4.98
C ALA A 770 -33.16 25.67 -5.13
N ALA A 771 -33.00 24.63 -4.30
CA ALA A 771 -31.88 23.70 -4.35
C ALA A 771 -31.77 22.94 -5.69
N SER A 772 -32.88 22.76 -6.43
CA SER A 772 -32.89 22.11 -7.75
C SER A 772 -32.15 22.90 -8.83
N MET A 773 -31.85 24.19 -8.61
CA MET A 773 -31.02 24.98 -9.53
C MET A 773 -29.60 24.40 -9.70
N SER A 774 -29.12 23.64 -8.71
CA SER A 774 -27.88 22.85 -8.80
C SER A 774 -27.85 21.88 -10.00
N ALA A 775 -29.01 21.44 -10.51
CA ALA A 775 -29.11 20.61 -11.70
C ALA A 775 -28.53 21.29 -12.96
N PHE A 776 -28.61 22.63 -13.07
CA PHE A 776 -27.96 23.36 -14.17
C PHE A 776 -26.43 23.31 -14.07
N GLY A 777 -25.88 23.24 -12.86
CA GLY A 777 -24.46 23.00 -12.64
C GLY A 777 -24.05 21.59 -13.06
N ILE A 778 -24.80 20.56 -12.65
CA ILE A 778 -24.55 19.16 -13.03
C ILE A 778 -24.68 18.94 -14.54
N ILE A 779 -25.67 19.58 -15.19
CA ILE A 779 -25.82 19.56 -16.65
C ILE A 779 -24.63 20.26 -17.32
N SER A 780 -24.14 21.39 -16.77
CA SER A 780 -22.92 22.05 -17.24
C SER A 780 -21.71 21.13 -17.12
N VAL A 781 -21.50 20.48 -15.97
CA VAL A 781 -20.44 19.49 -15.75
C VAL A 781 -20.45 18.40 -16.83
N LEU A 782 -21.59 17.79 -17.11
CA LEU A 782 -21.73 16.74 -18.11
C LEU A 782 -21.42 17.24 -19.53
N ILE A 783 -21.94 18.42 -19.90
CA ILE A 783 -21.71 19.04 -21.21
C ILE A 783 -20.24 19.44 -21.38
N PHE A 784 -19.65 20.14 -20.40
CA PHE A 784 -18.26 20.57 -20.45
C PHE A 784 -17.27 19.39 -20.39
N THR A 785 -17.60 18.29 -19.71
CA THR A 785 -16.80 17.05 -19.77
C THR A 785 -16.75 16.49 -21.20
N ALA A 786 -17.91 16.44 -21.88
CA ALA A 786 -17.98 16.00 -23.27
C ALA A 786 -17.23 16.96 -24.22
N ILE A 787 -17.41 18.28 -24.08
CA ILE A 787 -16.71 19.32 -24.86
C ILE A 787 -15.20 19.26 -24.63
N TYR A 788 -14.75 19.06 -23.38
CA TYR A 788 -13.33 18.98 -23.05
C TYR A 788 -12.66 17.86 -23.84
N ARG A 789 -13.23 16.63 -23.80
CA ARG A 789 -12.67 15.48 -24.49
C ARG A 789 -12.82 15.53 -26.02
N THR A 790 -13.93 16.06 -26.54
CA THR A 790 -14.23 16.03 -28.00
C THR A 790 -13.71 17.24 -28.78
N ALA A 791 -13.59 18.41 -28.14
CA ALA A 791 -13.18 19.65 -28.79
C ALA A 791 -11.91 20.24 -28.17
N LEU A 792 -11.82 20.37 -26.84
CA LEU A 792 -10.70 21.10 -26.22
C LEU A 792 -9.38 20.32 -26.25
N VAL A 793 -9.37 19.02 -25.97
CA VAL A 793 -8.16 18.18 -26.09
C VAL A 793 -7.59 18.21 -27.52
N PRO A 794 -8.34 17.89 -28.60
CA PRO A 794 -7.80 17.93 -29.96
C PRO A 794 -7.52 19.35 -30.49
N LEU A 795 -8.18 20.39 -29.96
CA LEU A 795 -7.84 21.79 -30.29
C LEU A 795 -6.56 22.22 -29.59
N ALA A 796 -6.44 21.97 -28.29
CA ALA A 796 -5.24 22.26 -27.52
C ALA A 796 -4.03 21.51 -28.10
N SER A 797 -4.17 20.22 -28.42
CA SER A 797 -3.09 19.42 -29.01
C SER A 797 -2.58 20.00 -30.35
N LYS A 798 -3.48 20.58 -31.17
CA LYS A 798 -3.10 21.29 -32.41
C LYS A 798 -2.43 22.66 -32.17
N ILE A 799 -2.61 23.27 -31.01
CA ILE A 799 -2.07 24.59 -30.65
C ILE A 799 -0.76 24.48 -29.86
N THR A 800 -0.69 23.54 -28.92
CA THR A 800 0.48 23.31 -28.04
C THR A 800 1.47 22.30 -28.62
N GLY A 801 1.08 21.52 -29.64
CA GLY A 801 1.85 20.39 -30.17
C GLY A 801 1.87 19.16 -29.26
N ASN A 802 1.35 19.25 -28.03
CA ASN A 802 1.35 18.15 -27.07
C ASN A 802 0.19 17.17 -27.38
N PRO A 803 0.42 15.85 -27.57
CA PRO A 803 -0.64 14.87 -27.79
C PRO A 803 -1.66 14.76 -26.63
N GLN A 804 -1.30 15.19 -25.41
CA GLN A 804 -2.19 15.24 -24.24
C GLN A 804 -2.98 16.57 -24.11
N GLY A 805 -2.64 17.60 -24.90
CA GLY A 805 -3.38 18.87 -24.95
C GLY A 805 -2.87 19.94 -23.98
N LEU A 806 -3.63 20.21 -22.91
CA LEU A 806 -3.32 21.20 -21.86
C LEU A 806 -2.67 20.51 -20.65
N THR A 807 -1.70 21.16 -19.99
CA THR A 807 -1.08 20.59 -18.79
C THR A 807 -2.03 20.63 -17.58
N GLU A 808 -1.80 19.76 -16.59
CA GLU A 808 -2.62 19.66 -15.38
C GLU A 808 -2.77 21.02 -14.66
N LEU A 809 -1.65 21.74 -14.50
CA LEU A 809 -1.60 23.06 -13.85
C LEU A 809 -2.27 24.17 -14.69
N GLN A 810 -2.15 24.12 -16.03
CA GLN A 810 -2.92 25.02 -16.91
C GLN A 810 -4.43 24.77 -16.76
N ARG A 811 -4.84 23.50 -16.67
CA ARG A 811 -6.24 23.11 -16.48
C ARG A 811 -6.78 23.62 -15.13
N MET A 812 -6.03 23.45 -14.04
CA MET A 812 -6.38 24.02 -12.73
C MET A 812 -6.48 25.56 -12.76
N GLY A 813 -5.55 26.25 -13.42
CA GLY A 813 -5.56 27.71 -13.56
C GLY A 813 -6.80 28.24 -14.31
N ILE A 814 -7.22 27.56 -15.38
CA ILE A 814 -8.46 27.86 -16.11
C ILE A 814 -9.69 27.68 -15.20
N GLY A 815 -9.71 26.62 -14.39
CA GLY A 815 -10.77 26.39 -13.40
C GLY A 815 -10.91 27.52 -12.38
N LEU A 816 -9.79 28.04 -11.84
CA LEU A 816 -9.81 29.21 -10.95
C LEU A 816 -10.44 30.45 -11.61
N ILE A 817 -10.05 30.76 -12.85
CA ILE A 817 -10.59 31.93 -13.59
C ILE A 817 -12.12 31.80 -13.77
N ILE A 818 -12.60 30.62 -14.19
CA ILE A 818 -14.03 30.39 -14.42
C ILE A 818 -14.83 30.44 -13.10
N ALA A 819 -14.27 29.97 -11.99
CA ALA A 819 -14.90 30.08 -10.67
C ALA A 819 -14.99 31.54 -10.18
N ILE A 820 -13.96 32.36 -10.43
CA ILE A 820 -14.01 33.81 -10.15
C ILE A 820 -15.13 34.46 -10.96
N LEU A 821 -15.25 34.14 -12.25
CA LEU A 821 -16.34 34.64 -13.11
C LEU A 821 -17.72 34.20 -12.62
N SER A 822 -17.86 32.98 -12.08
CA SER A 822 -19.11 32.51 -11.46
C SER A 822 -19.54 33.37 -10.26
N ILE A 823 -18.59 33.71 -9.39
CA ILE A 823 -18.86 34.50 -8.19
C ILE A 823 -19.15 35.96 -8.55
N VAL A 824 -18.46 36.52 -9.55
CA VAL A 824 -18.80 37.83 -10.12
C VAL A 824 -20.22 37.82 -10.72
N ALA A 825 -20.60 36.76 -11.43
CA ALA A 825 -21.96 36.61 -11.94
C ALA A 825 -23.00 36.54 -10.80
N ALA A 826 -22.74 35.80 -9.73
CA ALA A 826 -23.61 35.74 -8.55
C ALA A 826 -23.77 37.09 -7.83
N GLY A 827 -22.68 37.86 -7.70
CA GLY A 827 -22.70 39.23 -7.18
C GLY A 827 -23.54 40.17 -8.05
N ILE A 828 -23.40 40.10 -9.37
CA ILE A 828 -24.22 40.87 -10.32
C ILE A 828 -25.70 40.47 -10.23
N THR A 829 -26.02 39.17 -10.20
CA THR A 829 -27.39 38.67 -10.03
C THR A 829 -28.03 39.23 -8.75
N GLU A 830 -27.27 39.28 -7.65
CA GLU A 830 -27.75 39.82 -6.37
C GLU A 830 -28.00 41.34 -6.43
N MET A 831 -27.11 42.10 -7.07
CA MET A 831 -27.32 43.54 -7.32
C MET A 831 -28.57 43.84 -8.17
N TRP A 832 -29.05 42.89 -8.98
CA TRP A 832 -30.32 43.01 -9.70
C TRP A 832 -31.51 42.51 -8.86
N ARG A 833 -31.34 41.42 -8.10
CA ARG A 833 -32.37 40.88 -7.20
C ARG A 833 -32.81 41.90 -6.16
N LEU A 834 -31.86 42.58 -5.51
CA LEU A 834 -32.12 43.63 -4.50
C LEU A 834 -32.93 44.81 -5.09
N LYS A 835 -32.75 45.15 -6.37
CA LYS A 835 -33.54 46.19 -7.06
C LYS A 835 -34.96 45.73 -7.44
N ALA A 836 -35.22 44.43 -7.41
CA ALA A 836 -36.48 43.79 -7.78
C ALA A 836 -37.32 43.34 -6.56
N VAL A 837 -36.87 43.66 -5.34
CA VAL A 837 -37.61 43.47 -4.08
C VAL A 837 -38.79 44.45 -4.03
N SER A 838 -39.95 43.99 -3.57
CA SER A 838 -41.11 44.83 -3.26
C SER A 838 -41.23 45.00 -1.75
N PRO A 839 -41.45 46.23 -1.22
CA PRO A 839 -41.64 46.43 0.22
C PRO A 839 -42.72 45.52 0.80
N GLY A 840 -42.39 44.81 1.89
CA GLY A 840 -43.31 43.89 2.56
C GLY A 840 -43.51 42.52 1.88
N LYS A 841 -42.64 42.11 0.95
CA LYS A 841 -42.61 40.74 0.39
C LYS A 841 -41.25 40.07 0.56
N HIS A 842 -41.27 38.82 1.00
CA HIS A 842 -40.09 37.96 1.12
C HIS A 842 -39.58 37.44 -0.24
N GLU A 843 -40.49 37.05 -1.14
CA GLU A 843 -40.18 36.68 -2.53
C GLU A 843 -39.94 37.95 -3.38
N SER A 844 -38.74 38.09 -3.97
CA SER A 844 -38.46 39.14 -4.95
C SER A 844 -39.15 38.86 -6.29
N SER A 845 -39.38 39.90 -7.11
CA SER A 845 -40.06 39.76 -8.41
C SER A 845 -39.18 39.15 -9.53
N MET A 846 -37.94 38.79 -9.22
CA MET A 846 -36.96 38.27 -10.17
C MET A 846 -36.99 36.75 -10.20
N ARG A 847 -37.12 36.16 -11.40
CA ARG A 847 -37.19 34.70 -11.58
C ARG A 847 -35.87 34.01 -11.23
N VAL A 848 -35.95 32.88 -10.54
CA VAL A 848 -34.81 32.06 -10.10
C VAL A 848 -33.85 31.67 -11.26
N PHE A 849 -34.35 31.56 -12.49
CA PHE A 849 -33.55 31.27 -13.69
C PHE A 849 -32.42 32.27 -13.97
N TRP A 850 -32.43 33.47 -13.40
CA TRP A 850 -31.29 34.39 -13.49
C TRP A 850 -30.02 33.86 -12.79
N GLN A 851 -30.12 32.80 -11.98
CA GLN A 851 -28.97 32.07 -11.43
C GLN A 851 -28.36 31.03 -12.40
N ILE A 852 -28.91 30.83 -13.61
CA ILE A 852 -28.32 29.89 -14.58
C ILE A 852 -26.84 30.22 -14.89
N PRO A 853 -26.41 31.48 -15.12
CA PRO A 853 -25.01 31.79 -15.43
C PRO A 853 -24.02 31.39 -14.33
N GLN A 854 -24.33 31.66 -13.06
CA GLN A 854 -23.47 31.26 -11.93
C GLN A 854 -23.44 29.72 -11.76
N TYR A 855 -24.58 29.02 -11.85
CA TYR A 855 -24.59 27.55 -11.79
C TYR A 855 -23.85 26.91 -12.98
N VAL A 856 -24.00 27.44 -14.19
CA VAL A 856 -23.30 26.95 -15.39
C VAL A 856 -21.79 27.21 -15.31
N LEU A 857 -21.38 28.40 -14.85
CA LEU A 857 -19.96 28.75 -14.71
C LEU A 857 -19.28 27.88 -13.64
N ILE A 858 -19.82 27.76 -12.42
CA ILE A 858 -19.19 26.90 -11.39
C ILE A 858 -19.14 25.42 -11.80
N GLY A 859 -20.19 24.91 -12.46
CA GLY A 859 -20.19 23.55 -13.01
C GLY A 859 -19.14 23.36 -14.12
N SER A 860 -18.96 24.36 -14.98
CA SER A 860 -17.90 24.31 -15.99
C SER A 860 -16.50 24.41 -15.37
N SER A 861 -16.30 25.19 -14.29
CA SER A 861 -15.01 25.27 -13.61
C SER A 861 -14.62 23.98 -12.89
N GLU A 862 -15.60 23.19 -12.43
CA GLU A 862 -15.36 21.87 -11.82
C GLU A 862 -14.63 20.92 -12.78
N VAL A 863 -15.05 20.87 -14.06
CA VAL A 863 -14.43 20.02 -15.08
C VAL A 863 -12.95 20.36 -15.30
N PHE A 864 -12.59 21.65 -15.20
CA PHE A 864 -11.20 22.08 -15.31
C PHE A 864 -10.41 21.89 -14.01
N MET A 865 -10.96 22.35 -12.88
CA MET A 865 -10.28 22.30 -11.57
C MET A 865 -10.28 20.91 -10.96
N TYR A 866 -11.43 20.30 -10.70
CA TYR A 866 -11.50 19.05 -9.93
C TYR A 866 -10.81 17.91 -10.66
N VAL A 867 -10.99 17.80 -11.98
CA VAL A 867 -10.26 16.82 -12.80
C VAL A 867 -8.78 17.22 -12.89
N GLY A 868 -8.44 18.52 -13.05
CA GLY A 868 -7.06 19.04 -12.97
C GLY A 868 -6.32 18.58 -11.71
N GLN A 869 -6.96 18.83 -10.56
CA GLN A 869 -6.49 18.50 -9.23
C GLN A 869 -6.40 16.99 -9.03
N LEU A 870 -7.42 16.22 -9.37
CA LEU A 870 -7.41 14.76 -9.18
C LEU A 870 -6.37 14.06 -10.05
N GLU A 871 -6.08 14.55 -11.26
CA GLU A 871 -5.00 14.01 -12.09
C GLU A 871 -3.62 14.38 -11.49
N PHE A 872 -3.36 15.67 -11.25
CA PHE A 872 -2.12 16.18 -10.65
C PHE A 872 -1.76 15.53 -9.31
N PHE A 873 -2.72 15.45 -8.38
CA PHE A 873 -2.48 14.87 -7.05
C PHE A 873 -2.35 13.33 -7.07
N ASN A 874 -2.61 12.66 -8.20
CA ASN A 874 -2.35 11.23 -8.40
C ASN A 874 -1.12 10.94 -9.27
N SER A 875 -0.81 11.79 -10.25
CA SER A 875 0.36 11.66 -11.13
C SER A 875 1.66 11.95 -10.39
N GLN A 876 1.66 12.99 -9.54
CA GLN A 876 2.83 13.37 -8.72
C GLN A 876 2.94 12.54 -7.42
N ALA A 877 1.89 11.82 -7.01
CA ALA A 877 1.91 11.02 -5.78
C ALA A 877 2.75 9.73 -5.93
N PRO A 878 3.69 9.45 -5.02
CA PRO A 878 4.44 8.19 -5.00
C PRO A 878 3.54 6.96 -4.97
N ASP A 879 4.00 5.84 -5.56
CA ASP A 879 3.23 4.59 -5.67
C ASP A 879 2.69 4.12 -4.30
N GLY A 880 3.53 4.19 -3.26
CA GLY A 880 3.18 3.87 -1.87
C GLY A 880 2.25 4.87 -1.16
N MET A 881 1.70 5.87 -1.86
CA MET A 881 0.86 6.96 -1.33
C MET A 881 -0.32 7.38 -2.24
N LYS A 882 -0.63 6.65 -3.32
CA LYS A 882 -1.62 7.10 -4.33
C LYS A 882 -3.03 7.40 -3.81
N SER A 883 -3.60 6.61 -2.87
CA SER A 883 -4.92 7.00 -2.33
C SER A 883 -4.84 8.22 -1.39
N PHE A 884 -3.68 8.46 -0.77
CA PHE A 884 -3.44 9.68 0.00
C PHE A 884 -3.42 10.91 -0.93
N GLY A 885 -2.75 10.80 -2.08
CA GLY A 885 -2.77 11.79 -3.17
C GLY A 885 -4.20 12.16 -3.58
N SER A 886 -5.00 11.19 -4.02
CA SER A 886 -6.44 11.38 -4.28
C SER A 886 -7.18 12.08 -3.12
N SER A 887 -6.88 11.72 -1.88
CA SER A 887 -7.55 12.30 -0.71
C SER A 887 -7.13 13.74 -0.37
N LEU A 888 -5.98 14.23 -0.87
CA LEU A 888 -5.62 15.65 -0.74
C LEU A 888 -6.57 16.56 -1.53
N CYS A 889 -7.05 16.10 -2.71
CA CYS A 889 -8.09 16.81 -3.46
C CYS A 889 -9.37 16.97 -2.62
N MET A 890 -9.82 15.90 -1.95
CA MET A 890 -10.97 15.98 -1.04
C MET A 890 -10.68 16.84 0.20
N ALA A 891 -9.46 16.79 0.72
CA ALA A 891 -9.05 17.61 1.87
C ALA A 891 -9.07 19.12 1.57
N SER A 892 -8.81 19.57 0.34
CA SER A 892 -8.97 21.00 0.00
C SER A 892 -10.44 21.41 0.08
N ILE A 893 -11.37 20.54 -0.33
CA ILE A 893 -12.82 20.77 -0.22
C ILE A 893 -13.24 20.83 1.26
N SER A 894 -12.69 19.95 2.10
CA SER A 894 -12.88 19.98 3.55
C SER A 894 -12.46 21.32 4.17
N VAL A 895 -11.21 21.75 3.95
CA VAL A 895 -10.69 23.00 4.52
C VAL A 895 -11.39 24.21 3.90
N GLY A 896 -11.76 24.17 2.62
CA GLY A 896 -12.54 25.21 1.96
C GLY A 896 -13.94 25.39 2.54
N ASN A 897 -14.61 24.32 2.96
CA ASN A 897 -15.90 24.40 3.66
C ASN A 897 -15.75 25.07 5.03
N PHE A 898 -14.76 24.66 5.82
CA PHE A 898 -14.49 25.30 7.12
C PHE A 898 -14.06 26.77 6.98
N LEU A 899 -13.23 27.09 5.98
CA LEU A 899 -12.82 28.46 5.66
C LEU A 899 -13.99 29.31 5.16
N SER A 900 -14.90 28.76 4.36
CA SER A 900 -16.15 29.43 3.96
C SER A 900 -17.00 29.80 5.18
N SER A 901 -17.23 28.84 6.10
CA SER A 901 -17.97 29.08 7.34
C SER A 901 -17.30 30.16 8.21
N PHE A 902 -15.97 30.13 8.33
CA PHE A 902 -15.18 31.11 9.06
C PHE A 902 -15.26 32.52 8.44
N LEU A 903 -15.16 32.63 7.11
CA LEU A 903 -15.31 33.89 6.38
C LEU A 903 -16.73 34.48 6.51
N VAL A 904 -17.78 33.66 6.42
CA VAL A 904 -19.17 34.10 6.64
C VAL A 904 -19.34 34.64 8.07
N ASN A 905 -18.87 33.90 9.07
CA ASN A 905 -18.99 34.32 10.47
C ASN A 905 -18.25 35.63 10.75
N ILE A 906 -17.00 35.77 10.31
CA ILE A 906 -16.21 37.01 10.46
C ILE A 906 -16.84 38.19 9.72
N VAL A 907 -17.31 38.00 8.48
CA VAL A 907 -17.97 39.08 7.73
C VAL A 907 -19.27 39.50 8.43
N THR A 908 -20.07 38.58 8.94
CA THR A 908 -21.29 38.91 9.70
C THR A 908 -20.96 39.65 11.00
N GLU A 909 -19.95 39.22 11.75
CA GLU A 909 -19.49 39.91 12.98
C GLU A 909 -18.97 41.34 12.70
N ILE A 910 -18.17 41.53 11.64
CA ILE A 910 -17.60 42.84 11.29
C ILE A 910 -18.63 43.79 10.66
N THR A 911 -19.62 43.27 9.93
CA THR A 911 -20.55 44.11 9.14
C THR A 911 -21.89 44.36 9.81
N SER A 912 -22.32 43.52 10.75
CA SER A 912 -23.50 43.78 11.56
C SER A 912 -23.21 44.80 12.67
N SER A 913 -24.24 45.57 13.04
CA SER A 913 -24.16 46.54 14.12
C SER A 913 -25.58 46.85 14.62
N ASN A 914 -25.73 47.47 15.79
CA ASN A 914 -27.04 47.79 16.40
C ASN A 914 -27.97 48.72 15.57
N LYS A 915 -27.58 49.09 14.36
CA LYS A 915 -28.38 49.85 13.37
C LYS A 915 -28.30 49.30 11.93
N ASN A 916 -27.43 48.32 11.65
CA ASN A 916 -27.19 47.77 10.31
C ASN A 916 -27.26 46.24 10.36
N PRO A 917 -28.08 45.57 9.53
CA PRO A 917 -28.27 44.13 9.59
C PRO A 917 -27.03 43.32 9.14
N GLY A 918 -26.09 43.94 8.41
CA GLY A 918 -24.85 43.32 7.93
C GLY A 918 -24.93 42.92 6.46
N TRP A 919 -23.91 42.20 5.96
CA TRP A 919 -23.91 41.72 4.58
C TRP A 919 -24.81 40.47 4.40
N ILE A 920 -24.83 39.57 5.38
CA ILE A 920 -25.63 38.32 5.35
C ILE A 920 -26.53 38.22 6.61
N PRO A 921 -27.62 39.00 6.68
CA PRO A 921 -28.63 38.89 7.75
C PRO A 921 -29.61 37.75 7.52
N GLN A 922 -30.61 37.62 8.42
CA GLN A 922 -31.67 36.61 8.32
C GLN A 922 -32.65 36.86 7.17
N ASP A 923 -33.07 38.12 6.94
CA ASP A 923 -33.81 38.48 5.72
C ASP A 923 -32.83 39.07 4.69
N LEU A 924 -32.54 38.28 3.65
CA LEU A 924 -31.65 38.67 2.55
C LEU A 924 -32.12 39.91 1.78
N ASN A 925 -33.37 40.36 1.96
CA ASN A 925 -33.87 41.60 1.36
C ASN A 925 -33.38 42.86 2.10
N GLU A 926 -32.98 42.74 3.37
CA GLU A 926 -32.31 43.82 4.13
C GLU A 926 -30.78 43.77 4.02
N GLY A 927 -30.25 42.71 3.41
CA GLY A 927 -28.81 42.40 3.33
C GLY A 927 -28.08 42.98 2.13
N HIS A 928 -26.77 42.72 2.11
CA HIS A 928 -25.85 43.09 1.03
C HIS A 928 -24.91 41.92 0.70
N MET A 929 -25.52 40.79 0.34
CA MET A 929 -24.81 39.57 -0.06
C MET A 929 -24.01 39.76 -1.36
N ASP A 930 -24.39 40.74 -2.19
CA ASP A 930 -23.62 41.20 -3.35
C ASP A 930 -22.17 41.56 -2.96
N ARG A 931 -21.98 42.27 -1.84
CA ARG A 931 -20.66 42.66 -1.34
C ARG A 931 -19.82 41.46 -0.89
N PHE A 932 -20.45 40.43 -0.32
CA PHE A 932 -19.75 39.20 0.05
C PHE A 932 -19.25 38.44 -1.19
N TYR A 933 -20.06 38.33 -2.25
CA TYR A 933 -19.62 37.74 -3.51
C TYR A 933 -18.44 38.53 -4.13
N PHE A 934 -18.49 39.86 -4.19
CA PHE A 934 -17.34 40.64 -4.69
C PHE A 934 -16.09 40.52 -3.80
N PHE A 935 -16.25 40.41 -2.48
CA PHE A 935 -15.14 40.13 -1.56
C PHE A 935 -14.49 38.76 -1.82
N LEU A 936 -15.29 37.69 -2.00
CA LEU A 936 -14.78 36.37 -2.39
C LEU A 936 -14.07 36.40 -3.76
N ALA A 937 -14.60 37.14 -4.74
CA ALA A 937 -13.94 37.29 -6.04
C ALA A 937 -12.57 37.99 -5.94
N ILE A 938 -12.43 39.00 -5.06
CA ILE A 938 -11.15 39.66 -4.80
C ILE A 938 -10.16 38.68 -4.13
N LEU A 939 -10.59 37.95 -3.09
CA LEU A 939 -9.74 36.95 -2.43
C LEU A 939 -9.25 35.86 -3.40
N ALA A 940 -10.13 35.35 -4.25
CA ALA A 940 -9.78 34.35 -5.26
C ALA A 940 -8.92 34.91 -6.39
N THR A 941 -9.03 36.19 -6.72
CA THR A 941 -8.10 36.85 -7.66
C THR A 941 -6.69 36.96 -7.08
N VAL A 942 -6.57 37.26 -5.77
CA VAL A 942 -5.26 37.25 -5.07
C VAL A 942 -4.69 35.84 -5.00
N ASP A 943 -5.51 34.84 -4.67
CA ASP A 943 -5.09 33.43 -4.66
C ASP A 943 -4.62 32.96 -6.04
N PHE A 944 -5.34 33.29 -7.12
CA PHE A 944 -4.93 32.97 -8.48
C PHE A 944 -3.56 33.56 -8.85
N LEU A 945 -3.24 34.77 -8.40
CA LEU A 945 -1.91 35.36 -8.59
C LEU A 945 -0.82 34.62 -7.80
N ILE A 946 -1.13 34.11 -6.60
CA ILE A 946 -0.22 33.27 -5.81
C ILE A 946 -0.04 31.90 -6.50
N PHE A 947 -1.13 31.28 -6.97
CA PHE A 947 -1.13 30.04 -7.73
C PHE A 947 -0.23 30.13 -8.97
N LEU A 948 -0.27 31.22 -9.74
CA LEU A 948 0.62 31.42 -10.89
C LEU A 948 2.11 31.46 -10.48
N VAL A 949 2.44 32.07 -9.34
CA VAL A 949 3.82 32.09 -8.81
C VAL A 949 4.26 30.71 -8.31
N CYS A 950 3.37 29.96 -7.68
CA CYS A 950 3.63 28.58 -7.25
C CYS A 950 3.79 27.62 -8.43
N ALA A 951 2.86 27.64 -9.40
CA ALA A 951 2.91 26.80 -10.59
C ALA A 951 4.17 27.08 -11.44
N LYS A 952 4.56 28.35 -11.62
CA LYS A 952 5.81 28.71 -12.34
C LYS A 952 7.09 28.30 -11.60
N ARG A 953 7.02 27.93 -10.32
CA ARG A 953 8.14 27.40 -9.53
C ARG A 953 8.04 25.90 -9.25
N TYR A 954 6.99 25.23 -9.71
CA TYR A 954 6.82 23.81 -9.51
C TYR A 954 7.66 23.02 -10.52
N GLN A 955 8.48 22.10 -10.03
CA GLN A 955 9.16 21.10 -10.85
C GLN A 955 8.42 19.77 -10.69
N SER A 956 8.01 19.20 -11.82
CA SER A 956 7.36 17.87 -11.86
C SER A 956 8.37 16.80 -11.48
N VAL A 957 7.89 15.69 -10.91
CA VAL A 957 8.77 14.60 -10.46
C VAL A 957 8.70 13.43 -11.44
N ASP A 958 9.81 13.14 -12.13
CA ASP A 958 9.92 11.97 -12.99
C ASP A 958 9.97 10.67 -12.17
N LEU A 959 8.79 10.08 -11.96
CA LEU A 959 8.60 8.79 -11.28
C LEU A 959 8.98 7.57 -12.14
N ASN A 960 9.53 7.80 -13.33
CA ASN A 960 10.05 6.79 -14.24
C ASN A 960 11.55 7.04 -14.47
N PRO A 961 12.47 6.37 -13.75
CA PRO A 961 13.89 6.51 -14.03
C PRO A 961 14.18 5.99 -15.45
N SER A 962 14.70 6.86 -16.31
CA SER A 962 15.19 6.50 -17.64
C SER A 962 16.29 5.43 -17.51
N THR A 963 16.07 4.28 -18.14
CA THR A 963 17.15 3.29 -18.31
C THR A 963 18.25 3.94 -19.17
N GLY A 964 19.48 3.92 -18.65
CA GLY A 964 20.53 4.86 -19.07
C GLY A 964 20.81 4.86 -20.58
N GLY A 965 20.45 5.96 -21.23
CA GLY A 965 21.02 6.42 -22.50
C GLY A 965 21.89 7.65 -22.23
N GLU A 966 22.91 7.88 -23.06
CA GLU A 966 23.88 8.97 -22.84
C GLU A 966 23.25 10.35 -23.09
N GLY A 967 23.72 11.35 -22.33
CA GLY A 967 23.05 12.65 -22.24
C GLY A 967 23.34 13.60 -23.40
N GLU A 968 22.40 13.70 -24.35
CA GLU A 968 22.28 14.81 -25.32
C GLU A 968 20.89 15.50 -25.31
N ASN A 969 19.88 14.97 -24.63
CA ASN A 969 18.49 15.47 -24.70
C ASN A 969 18.09 16.47 -23.60
N ASP A 970 18.87 16.62 -22.53
CA ASP A 970 18.47 17.37 -21.33
C ASP A 970 18.26 18.87 -21.59
N GLU A 971 19.01 19.47 -22.54
CA GLU A 971 18.81 20.87 -22.92
C GLU A 971 17.52 21.10 -23.74
N GLU A 972 17.07 20.11 -24.53
CA GLU A 972 15.85 20.24 -25.35
C GLU A 972 14.57 20.07 -24.51
N GLN A 973 14.58 19.16 -23.53
CA GLN A 973 13.49 19.07 -22.55
C GLN A 973 13.45 20.28 -21.61
N ALA A 974 14.59 20.79 -21.17
CA ALA A 974 14.68 22.03 -20.38
C ALA A 974 14.28 23.30 -21.16
N ALA A 975 14.29 23.26 -22.50
CA ALA A 975 13.73 24.30 -23.35
C ALA A 975 12.20 24.21 -23.44
N MET A 976 11.63 23.00 -23.66
CA MET A 976 10.19 22.81 -23.73
C MET A 976 9.48 23.06 -22.39
N SER A 977 10.12 22.84 -21.24
CA SER A 977 9.53 23.11 -19.92
C SER A 977 9.47 24.61 -19.53
N ARG A 978 9.80 25.53 -20.45
CA ARG A 978 9.84 26.99 -20.21
C ARG A 978 8.79 27.78 -21.00
N VAL A 979 7.85 27.09 -21.66
CA VAL A 979 6.73 27.65 -22.45
C VAL A 979 5.40 27.27 -21.80
#